data_AF-A8J070-F1
#
_entry.id   AF-A8J070-F1
#
_cell.length_a   1.000
_cell.length_b   1.000
_cell.length_c   1.000
_cell.angle_alpha   90.00
_cell.angle_beta   90.00
_cell.angle_gamma   90.00
#
_symmetry.space_group_name_H-M   'P 1'
#
loop_
_entity.id
_entity.type
_entity.pdbx_description
1 polymer ?
#
loop_
_entity_poly.entity_id
_entity_poly.type
_entity_poly.pdbx_seq_one_letter_code
_entity_poly.pdbx_strand_id
1 'polypeptide(L)'
;MSIALLCRRQGRGLARALSLIESGASIERDVAITDENIRGSDAGACSTSRQCQPDTPIGGFRQWPRSLQLWRGFAVNNKPSLKYVPVPESQHDDFTSEPTTYTQLLASIRAAKSLKRLEHLVDTYADRFDAVHVAAAVARLPHLLKYREADLVDMSASAVVLPSGMTRTRRKHGAQLRSGSAEVAARLAARVDAMLPQHVAHFFPRQAACSIWAFGELRRHGVIERMDSLPQVLMSVTRGNLQPLRVHAAGVDFAQLLHGLAKLGHNDEPLLDALLPLVTERLGSMQQRELQMTVWALATLRRATPELLDEVAQQLLSTSTAFLLPSACASVFWSYAKTEGLARLSPGGEGGARVSRRRARVAAARVKLFDSLAATMMAQALLLAPQDVATTLWACSVLGYHHSQLPAVLGDAVLRALPNCSDAEVASVLESLAHLGYHHAPLMDAVAAGILAEPVVSTEPVNIARVLYAYGVLARRGPRDLQLVGTLAEALVRRLARVERLDTVALACRGLGAFAYDDQAVLAQVAARTEQLLQTSTTGLEQLQAVLRCLDAGGCSYFQLAVAAARMLDDRLRAGACRSAPLAVEVLYYSARQGVEDKEAVKAVLDKVAQHQSQLRATDVARLVVCCQVMGQSATSLQGLLQTLLSNAASVDAATARAAATSAAALGLSDVAHALKTASVAQAVATA
;
A
#
# COMPACT_ATOMS: atom_id res chain seq x y z
N MET A 1 -16.80 7.15 -33.92
CA MET A 1 -16.80 6.01 -34.88
C MET A 1 -15.87 4.86 -34.42
N SER A 2 -15.72 4.61 -33.11
CA SER A 2 -14.71 3.67 -32.58
C SER A 2 -15.29 2.51 -31.76
N ILE A 3 -16.62 2.34 -31.78
CA ILE A 3 -17.34 1.24 -31.11
C ILE A 3 -17.68 0.11 -32.10
N ALA A 4 -17.70 0.40 -33.41
CA ALA A 4 -18.01 -0.57 -34.47
C ALA A 4 -16.90 -1.63 -34.72
N LEU A 5 -15.72 -1.47 -34.12
CA LEU A 5 -14.57 -2.36 -34.33
C LEU A 5 -14.43 -3.47 -33.26
N LEU A 6 -15.15 -3.39 -32.13
CA LEU A 6 -15.12 -4.44 -31.09
C LEU A 6 -16.11 -5.60 -31.34
N CYS A 7 -17.14 -5.42 -32.17
CA CYS A 7 -18.22 -6.40 -32.35
C CYS A 7 -17.94 -7.48 -33.44
N ARG A 8 -16.69 -7.65 -33.89
CA ARG A 8 -16.33 -8.54 -35.01
C ARG A 8 -15.64 -9.85 -34.61
N ARG A 9 -15.89 -10.39 -33.39
CA ARG A 9 -15.23 -11.63 -32.95
C ARG A 9 -16.04 -12.71 -32.23
N GLN A 10 -17.33 -12.55 -31.97
CA GLN A 10 -18.21 -13.68 -31.60
C GLN A 10 -19.56 -13.55 -32.29
N GLY A 11 -19.85 -14.49 -33.18
CA GLY A 11 -21.11 -14.55 -33.91
C GLY A 11 -22.01 -15.69 -33.41
N ARG A 12 -23.23 -15.34 -33.01
CA ARG A 12 -24.52 -16.05 -33.26
C ARG A 12 -25.59 -15.49 -32.30
N GLY A 13 -26.78 -15.16 -32.84
CA GLY A 13 -27.92 -14.71 -32.02
C GLY A 13 -28.53 -13.34 -32.40
N LEU A 14 -28.43 -12.88 -33.65
CA LEU A 14 -28.81 -11.51 -34.05
C LEU A 14 -29.89 -11.51 -35.15
N ALA A 15 -31.05 -12.11 -34.86
CA ALA A 15 -32.18 -12.25 -35.80
C ALA A 15 -33.57 -11.93 -35.20
N ARG A 16 -33.64 -11.35 -33.99
CA ARG A 16 -34.91 -10.92 -33.37
C ARG A 16 -34.90 -9.56 -32.65
N ALA A 17 -33.76 -8.88 -32.61
CA ALA A 17 -33.61 -7.58 -31.95
C ALA A 17 -33.58 -6.37 -32.92
N LEU A 18 -33.40 -6.61 -34.23
CA LEU A 18 -33.25 -5.53 -35.22
C LEU A 18 -34.58 -4.97 -35.77
N SER A 19 -35.74 -5.60 -35.53
CA SER A 19 -37.04 -5.13 -36.03
C SER A 19 -37.80 -4.19 -35.08
N LEU A 20 -37.17 -3.72 -34.00
CA LEU A 20 -37.81 -2.91 -32.94
C LEU A 20 -37.14 -1.56 -32.66
N ILE A 21 -36.14 -1.17 -33.47
CA ILE A 21 -35.37 0.07 -33.28
C ILE A 21 -35.65 1.11 -34.39
N GLU A 22 -36.33 0.73 -35.48
CA GLU A 22 -36.61 1.64 -36.61
C GLU A 22 -37.93 2.44 -36.51
N SER A 23 -38.74 2.27 -35.46
CA SER A 23 -39.96 3.07 -35.22
C SER A 23 -39.80 3.99 -34.01
N GLY A 24 -39.34 5.22 -34.24
CA GLY A 24 -39.27 6.25 -33.21
C GLY A 24 -40.66 6.72 -32.76
N ALA A 25 -40.99 6.55 -31.49
CA ALA A 25 -42.16 7.16 -30.85
C ALA A 25 -41.90 7.43 -29.37
N SER A 26 -42.02 8.69 -28.96
CA SER A 26 -42.01 9.10 -27.54
C SER A 26 -43.38 8.84 -26.93
N ILE A 27 -43.47 8.11 -25.81
CA ILE A 27 -44.69 8.01 -25.01
C ILE A 27 -44.34 8.07 -23.52
N GLU A 28 -44.76 9.15 -22.86
CA GLU A 28 -45.02 9.16 -21.42
C GLU A 28 -46.31 8.37 -21.13
N ARG A 29 -46.36 7.55 -20.08
CA ARG A 29 -47.41 7.58 -19.04
C ARG A 29 -47.32 6.48 -18.00
N ASP A 30 -47.82 6.82 -16.82
CA ASP A 30 -48.21 5.93 -15.73
C ASP A 30 -49.36 4.99 -16.13
N VAL A 31 -49.27 3.72 -15.72
CA VAL A 31 -50.38 2.81 -15.36
C VAL A 31 -49.81 1.85 -14.30
N ALA A 32 -50.11 2.05 -13.01
CA ALA A 32 -51.16 1.36 -12.27
C ALA A 32 -51.09 -0.18 -12.32
N ILE A 33 -50.87 -0.80 -11.15
CA ILE A 33 -50.84 -2.25 -10.96
C ILE A 33 -52.27 -2.77 -10.78
N THR A 34 -52.63 -3.84 -11.47
CA THR A 34 -53.86 -4.61 -11.23
C THR A 34 -53.52 -6.05 -10.86
N ASP A 35 -54.09 -6.52 -9.75
CA ASP A 35 -54.00 -7.91 -9.28
C ASP A 35 -54.78 -8.89 -10.16
N GLU A 36 -54.25 -10.10 -10.32
CA GLU A 36 -54.94 -11.40 -10.44
C GLU A 36 -53.84 -12.52 -10.50
N ASN A 37 -53.96 -13.73 -9.94
CA ASN A 37 -54.82 -14.33 -8.90
C ASN A 37 -54.24 -15.73 -8.53
N ILE A 38 -54.84 -16.48 -7.57
CA ILE A 38 -54.79 -17.98 -7.42
C ILE A 38 -53.43 -18.58 -6.95
N ARG A 39 -53.27 -19.48 -5.94
CA ARG A 39 -54.03 -20.21 -4.87
C ARG A 39 -52.96 -20.70 -3.85
N GLY A 40 -53.19 -21.08 -2.58
CA GLY A 40 -54.36 -21.19 -1.69
C GLY A 40 -54.00 -21.98 -0.41
N SER A 41 -54.92 -22.10 0.58
CA SER A 41 -54.89 -22.92 1.84
C SER A 41 -53.74 -22.67 2.86
N ASP A 42 -53.93 -22.69 4.20
CA ASP A 42 -55.15 -22.82 5.01
C ASP A 42 -55.03 -22.16 6.42
N ALA A 43 -56.16 -21.61 6.86
CA ALA A 43 -56.80 -21.61 8.19
C ALA A 43 -56.00 -21.48 9.53
N GLY A 44 -56.48 -20.56 10.38
CA GLY A 44 -56.12 -20.46 11.81
C GLY A 44 -56.67 -19.18 12.48
N ALA A 45 -57.92 -19.20 12.94
CA ALA A 45 -58.61 -18.01 13.46
C ALA A 45 -58.44 -17.77 14.97
N CYS A 46 -58.48 -16.50 15.41
CA CYS A 46 -59.21 -16.11 16.61
C CYS A 46 -59.58 -14.60 16.63
N SER A 47 -60.81 -14.30 17.05
CA SER A 47 -61.41 -12.96 17.19
C SER A 47 -61.01 -12.27 18.51
N THR A 48 -61.03 -10.94 18.63
CA THR A 48 -62.18 -10.17 19.20
C THR A 48 -61.86 -8.66 19.04
N SER A 49 -62.61 -7.86 18.29
CA SER A 49 -63.92 -7.23 18.59
C SER A 49 -63.91 -6.11 19.66
N ARG A 50 -64.09 -4.86 19.21
CA ARG A 50 -64.95 -3.84 19.86
C ARG A 50 -65.33 -2.74 18.87
N GLN A 51 -66.59 -2.73 18.45
CA GLN A 51 -67.25 -1.57 17.83
C GLN A 51 -67.98 -0.77 18.91
N CYS A 52 -68.13 0.55 18.71
CA CYS A 52 -69.39 1.28 18.85
C CYS A 52 -69.25 2.66 18.14
N GLN A 53 -70.18 2.95 17.23
CA GLN A 53 -70.48 4.29 16.66
C GLN A 53 -71.81 4.76 17.32
N PRO A 54 -72.62 5.72 16.78
CA PRO A 54 -72.40 6.76 15.76
C PRO A 54 -72.93 8.17 16.19
N ASP A 55 -72.85 9.19 15.31
CA ASP A 55 -74.04 9.89 14.77
C ASP A 55 -73.70 11.05 13.78
N THR A 56 -73.71 10.72 12.48
CA THR A 56 -74.44 11.32 11.33
C THR A 56 -74.49 12.86 10.99
N PRO A 57 -74.79 13.25 9.71
CA PRO A 57 -74.12 14.40 9.05
C PRO A 57 -75.01 15.38 8.22
N ILE A 58 -74.41 16.45 7.67
CA ILE A 58 -74.73 17.16 6.39
C ILE A 58 -73.40 17.80 5.85
N GLY A 59 -73.06 17.96 4.56
CA GLY A 59 -73.62 17.46 3.28
C GLY A 59 -73.65 18.52 2.14
N GLY A 60 -72.76 18.45 1.10
CA GLY A 60 -72.84 19.37 -0.06
C GLY A 60 -71.67 19.37 -1.09
N PHE A 61 -71.95 19.00 -2.35
CA PHE A 61 -71.09 19.12 -3.54
C PHE A 61 -71.28 20.48 -4.27
N ARG A 62 -70.22 21.01 -4.94
CA ARG A 62 -70.18 21.63 -6.31
C ARG A 62 -68.87 22.41 -6.52
N GLN A 63 -68.01 22.01 -7.45
CA GLN A 63 -67.93 22.40 -8.88
C GLN A 63 -67.38 23.82 -9.17
N TRP A 64 -66.28 23.86 -9.93
CA TRP A 64 -65.68 25.05 -10.58
C TRP A 64 -66.41 25.42 -11.89
N PRO A 65 -66.27 26.67 -12.36
CA PRO A 65 -66.28 27.00 -13.79
C PRO A 65 -64.91 27.48 -14.31
N ARG A 66 -64.59 27.11 -15.55
CA ARG A 66 -63.49 27.68 -16.37
C ARG A 66 -64.06 28.80 -17.25
N SER A 67 -63.25 29.81 -17.60
CA SER A 67 -63.30 30.43 -18.94
C SER A 67 -61.95 31.05 -19.32
N LEU A 68 -61.51 30.75 -20.54
CA LEU A 68 -60.34 31.36 -21.20
C LEU A 68 -60.80 32.55 -22.05
N GLN A 69 -59.93 33.52 -22.28
CA GLN A 69 -59.46 33.99 -23.61
C GLN A 69 -58.69 35.33 -23.45
N LEU A 70 -57.38 35.36 -23.72
CA LEU A 70 -56.71 35.62 -25.02
C LEU A 70 -56.69 37.11 -25.42
N TRP A 71 -55.50 37.74 -25.40
CA TRP A 71 -55.04 38.72 -26.39
C TRP A 71 -53.50 38.65 -26.51
N ARG A 72 -52.97 38.87 -27.72
CA ARG A 72 -51.53 38.72 -28.04
C ARG A 72 -50.83 40.07 -28.21
N GLY A 73 -49.57 40.10 -27.79
CA GLY A 73 -48.48 40.73 -28.55
C GLY A 73 -48.12 42.18 -28.22
N PHE A 74 -46.87 42.38 -27.81
CA PHE A 74 -45.88 43.12 -28.61
C PHE A 74 -44.46 42.74 -28.15
N ALA A 75 -43.56 42.48 -29.10
CA ALA A 75 -42.16 42.23 -28.79
C ALA A 75 -41.38 43.55 -28.93
N VAL A 76 -40.59 43.90 -27.91
CA VAL A 76 -39.57 44.96 -28.00
C VAL A 76 -38.24 44.38 -27.56
N ASN A 77 -37.23 44.55 -28.41
CA ASN A 77 -35.86 44.11 -28.16
C ASN A 77 -35.28 44.83 -26.94
N ASN A 78 -34.86 44.06 -25.93
CA ASN A 78 -33.79 44.44 -25.01
C ASN A 78 -33.12 43.16 -24.51
N LYS A 79 -32.06 42.71 -25.20
CA LYS A 79 -31.11 41.75 -24.64
C LYS A 79 -30.18 42.51 -23.69
N PRO A 80 -30.23 42.31 -22.36
CA PRO A 80 -29.15 42.80 -21.51
C PRO A 80 -27.88 42.02 -21.87
N SER A 81 -26.93 42.69 -22.51
CA SER A 81 -25.60 42.12 -22.71
C SER A 81 -24.87 42.10 -21.37
N LEU A 82 -24.98 40.98 -20.65
CA LEU A 82 -24.13 40.67 -19.50
C LEU A 82 -22.67 40.54 -19.98
N LYS A 83 -22.00 41.68 -20.12
CA LYS A 83 -20.53 41.71 -20.14
C LYS A 83 -20.07 41.26 -18.76
N TYR A 84 -19.57 40.03 -18.69
CA TYR A 84 -18.80 39.58 -17.54
C TYR A 84 -17.54 40.42 -17.45
N VAL A 85 -17.58 41.49 -16.65
CA VAL A 85 -16.37 42.14 -16.16
C VAL A 85 -15.78 41.16 -15.16
N PRO A 86 -14.59 40.59 -15.39
CA PRO A 86 -13.93 39.82 -14.36
C PRO A 86 -13.61 40.77 -13.21
N VAL A 87 -14.40 40.70 -12.15
CA VAL A 87 -14.04 41.29 -10.86
C VAL A 87 -12.71 40.64 -10.46
N PRO A 88 -11.62 41.40 -10.25
CA PRO A 88 -10.38 40.83 -9.75
C PRO A 88 -10.69 40.09 -8.44
N GLU A 89 -10.23 38.85 -8.28
CA GLU A 89 -10.43 38.12 -7.03
C GLU A 89 -9.89 38.96 -5.87
N SER A 90 -10.79 39.43 -5.00
CA SER A 90 -10.44 40.29 -3.88
C SER A 90 -9.59 39.50 -2.90
N GLN A 91 -8.28 39.80 -2.84
CA GLN A 91 -7.35 39.21 -1.87
C GLN A 91 -7.55 39.73 -0.43
N HIS A 92 -8.73 40.31 -0.14
CA HIS A 92 -9.19 40.73 1.16
C HIS A 92 -10.39 39.88 1.58
N ASP A 93 -10.21 39.11 2.65
CA ASP A 93 -11.23 38.32 3.35
C ASP A 93 -11.89 39.27 4.36
N ASP A 94 -12.90 40.03 3.92
CA ASP A 94 -13.54 41.07 4.73
C ASP A 94 -14.21 40.46 5.98
N PHE A 95 -13.82 40.97 7.16
CA PHE A 95 -14.25 40.45 8.47
C PHE A 95 -15.67 40.92 8.85
N THR A 96 -16.68 40.67 8.02
CA THR A 96 -17.97 41.39 8.06
C THR A 96 -18.87 41.16 9.29
N SER A 97 -18.51 40.29 10.24
CA SER A 97 -19.08 40.28 11.59
C SER A 97 -18.20 39.51 12.57
N GLU A 98 -17.80 40.15 13.67
CA GLU A 98 -17.22 39.45 14.82
C GLU A 98 -18.24 38.53 15.52
N PRO A 99 -17.85 37.34 16.00
CA PRO A 99 -18.76 36.45 16.72
C PRO A 99 -19.13 37.04 18.10
N THR A 100 -20.40 37.41 18.27
CA THR A 100 -20.91 37.96 19.53
C THR A 100 -21.51 36.89 20.46
N THR A 101 -21.85 35.72 19.91
CA THR A 101 -22.46 34.60 20.67
C THR A 101 -21.64 33.32 20.61
N TYR A 102 -21.87 32.42 21.59
CA TYR A 102 -21.25 31.08 21.67
C TYR A 102 -21.35 30.31 20.34
N THR A 103 -22.55 30.26 19.74
CA THR A 103 -22.79 29.50 18.51
C THR A 103 -22.12 30.15 17.30
N GLN A 104 -22.06 31.49 17.24
CA GLN A 104 -21.32 32.21 16.19
C GLN A 104 -19.81 32.01 16.31
N LEU A 105 -19.25 31.97 17.53
CA LEU A 105 -17.82 31.72 17.74
C LEU A 105 -17.44 30.31 17.29
N LEU A 106 -18.17 29.30 17.75
CA LEU A 106 -17.97 27.91 17.32
C LEU A 106 -18.16 27.72 15.80
N ALA A 107 -19.14 28.39 15.20
CA ALA A 107 -19.33 28.39 13.75
C ALA A 107 -18.16 29.08 13.02
N SER A 108 -17.67 30.21 13.51
CA SER A 108 -16.53 30.95 12.94
C SER A 108 -15.23 30.14 12.98
N ILE A 109 -14.97 29.42 14.07
CA ILE A 109 -13.84 28.50 14.20
C ILE A 109 -13.94 27.38 13.16
N ARG A 110 -15.10 26.72 13.04
CA ARG A 110 -15.32 25.63 12.08
C ARG A 110 -15.26 26.10 10.62
N ALA A 111 -15.72 27.32 10.34
CA ALA A 111 -15.76 27.91 9.01
C ALA A 111 -14.46 28.60 8.58
N ALA A 112 -13.50 28.82 9.48
CA ALA A 112 -12.24 29.52 9.19
C ALA A 112 -11.56 28.92 7.94
N LYS A 113 -11.18 29.78 6.97
CA LYS A 113 -10.58 29.37 5.68
C LYS A 113 -9.06 29.53 5.64
N SER A 114 -8.46 30.19 6.63
CA SER A 114 -7.03 30.48 6.68
C SER A 114 -6.48 30.32 8.09
N LEU A 115 -5.20 29.97 8.21
CA LEU A 115 -4.50 29.93 9.50
C LEU A 115 -4.58 31.29 10.23
N LYS A 116 -4.40 32.41 9.50
CA LYS A 116 -4.53 33.77 10.05
C LYS A 116 -5.90 34.04 10.69
N ARG A 117 -7.00 33.58 10.08
CA ARG A 117 -8.35 33.75 10.67
C ARG A 117 -8.51 32.92 11.94
N LEU A 118 -7.97 31.70 11.97
CA LEU A 118 -8.01 30.86 13.17
C LEU A 118 -7.11 31.39 14.29
N GLU A 119 -5.91 31.88 13.95
CA GLU A 119 -4.97 32.56 14.85
C GLU A 119 -5.64 33.78 15.50
N HIS A 120 -6.24 34.68 14.72
CA HIS A 120 -7.01 35.81 15.26
C HIS A 120 -8.21 35.37 16.13
N LEU A 121 -8.97 34.33 15.76
CA LEU A 121 -10.09 33.85 16.59
C LEU A 121 -9.62 33.28 17.95
N VAL A 122 -8.48 32.58 17.97
CA VAL A 122 -7.85 32.09 19.21
C VAL A 122 -7.29 33.26 20.01
N ASP A 123 -6.66 34.23 19.35
CA ASP A 123 -5.99 35.34 20.03
C ASP A 123 -6.98 36.35 20.64
N THR A 124 -8.09 36.65 19.96
CA THR A 124 -9.08 37.66 20.37
C THR A 124 -10.15 37.12 21.33
N TYR A 125 -10.47 35.82 21.31
CA TYR A 125 -11.56 35.25 22.11
C TYR A 125 -11.14 34.08 23.02
N ALA A 126 -9.84 33.87 23.29
CA ALA A 126 -9.35 32.80 24.18
C ALA A 126 -10.02 32.79 25.56
N ASP A 127 -10.39 33.97 26.09
CA ASP A 127 -11.12 34.16 27.34
C ASP A 127 -12.52 33.53 27.34
N ARG A 128 -13.12 33.37 26.15
CA ARG A 128 -14.47 32.81 25.94
C ARG A 128 -14.45 31.34 25.49
N PHE A 129 -13.27 30.74 25.34
CA PHE A 129 -13.17 29.37 24.88
C PHE A 129 -13.56 28.40 26.00
N ASP A 130 -14.32 27.37 25.63
CA ASP A 130 -14.60 26.20 26.46
C ASP A 130 -13.96 24.95 25.82
N ALA A 131 -14.19 23.78 26.43
CA ALA A 131 -13.75 22.51 25.90
C ALA A 131 -14.18 22.26 24.44
N VAL A 132 -15.34 22.76 24.01
CA VAL A 132 -15.87 22.59 22.65
C VAL A 132 -15.16 23.50 21.65
N HIS A 133 -14.91 24.77 22.02
CA HIS A 133 -14.17 25.72 21.20
C HIS A 133 -12.71 25.31 21.01
N VAL A 134 -12.01 24.91 22.08
CA VAL A 134 -10.61 24.45 22.01
C VAL A 134 -10.49 23.20 21.12
N ALA A 135 -11.37 22.20 21.32
CA ALA A 135 -11.40 21.00 20.49
C ALA A 135 -11.76 21.30 19.02
N ALA A 136 -12.65 22.27 18.75
CA ALA A 136 -12.98 22.70 17.40
C ALA A 136 -11.83 23.46 16.73
N ALA A 137 -11.08 24.27 17.47
CA ALA A 137 -9.94 25.02 16.97
C ALA A 137 -8.80 24.10 16.55
N VAL A 138 -8.39 23.16 17.41
CA VAL A 138 -7.37 22.16 17.04
C VAL A 138 -7.86 21.29 15.88
N ALA A 139 -9.11 20.80 15.90
CA ALA A 139 -9.64 19.96 14.83
C ALA A 139 -9.73 20.69 13.47
N ARG A 140 -9.80 22.03 13.46
CA ARG A 140 -9.75 22.81 12.22
C ARG A 140 -8.32 22.94 11.66
N LEU A 141 -7.31 23.01 12.53
CA LEU A 141 -5.92 23.37 12.17
C LEU A 141 -5.32 22.52 11.04
N PRO A 142 -5.43 21.17 11.01
CA PRO A 142 -4.91 20.34 9.91
C PRO A 142 -5.50 20.66 8.54
N HIS A 143 -6.71 21.21 8.47
CA HIS A 143 -7.40 21.56 7.23
C HIS A 143 -6.96 22.91 6.64
N LEU A 144 -6.15 23.69 7.37
CA LEU A 144 -5.69 25.02 6.96
C LEU A 144 -4.24 25.05 6.44
N LEU A 145 -3.56 23.89 6.47
CA LEU A 145 -2.17 23.74 6.08
C LEU A 145 -1.98 23.95 4.56
N LYS A 146 -1.03 24.82 4.18
CA LYS A 146 -0.68 25.10 2.78
C LYS A 146 0.66 24.47 2.38
N TYR A 147 0.66 23.80 1.24
CA TYR A 147 1.81 23.09 0.66
C TYR A 147 2.48 23.89 -0.46
N ARG A 148 3.72 23.53 -0.80
CA ARG A 148 4.45 24.10 -1.94
C ARG A 148 3.77 23.76 -3.26
N GLU A 149 3.82 24.66 -4.23
CA GLU A 149 3.07 24.51 -5.48
C GLU A 149 3.64 23.39 -6.38
N ALA A 150 4.96 23.22 -6.40
CA ALA A 150 5.63 22.09 -7.07
C ALA A 150 5.21 20.70 -6.53
N ASP A 151 4.74 20.64 -5.28
CA ASP A 151 4.30 19.42 -4.59
C ASP A 151 2.79 19.16 -4.75
N LEU A 152 2.08 20.06 -5.44
CA LEU A 152 0.66 19.93 -5.76
C LEU A 152 0.50 19.51 -7.23
N VAL A 153 -0.51 18.69 -7.48
CA VAL A 153 -0.97 18.32 -8.83
C VAL A 153 -2.37 18.90 -8.96
N ASP A 154 -2.58 19.76 -9.94
CA ASP A 154 -3.93 20.21 -10.29
C ASP A 154 -4.65 19.12 -11.09
N MET A 155 -5.82 18.71 -10.60
CA MET A 155 -6.70 17.75 -11.26
C MET A 155 -7.77 18.43 -12.10
N SER A 156 -7.77 19.77 -12.22
CA SER A 156 -8.73 20.52 -13.06
C SER A 156 -8.73 20.08 -14.54
N ALA A 157 -7.58 19.64 -15.05
CA ALA A 157 -7.41 19.11 -16.41
C ALA A 157 -7.73 17.60 -16.53
N SER A 158 -7.92 16.88 -15.41
CA SER A 158 -8.39 15.49 -15.45
C SER A 158 -9.88 15.47 -15.79
N ALA A 159 -10.28 14.64 -16.76
CA ALA A 159 -11.64 14.55 -17.29
C ALA A 159 -12.69 13.94 -16.32
N VAL A 160 -12.46 14.05 -15.01
CA VAL A 160 -13.26 13.45 -13.95
C VAL A 160 -14.00 14.56 -13.21
N VAL A 161 -15.33 14.53 -13.25
CA VAL A 161 -16.16 15.42 -12.42
C VAL A 161 -15.94 15.03 -10.96
N LEU A 162 -15.18 15.85 -10.23
CA LEU A 162 -14.90 15.62 -8.81
C LEU A 162 -16.20 15.74 -7.99
N PRO A 163 -16.48 14.80 -7.07
CA PRO A 163 -17.60 14.92 -6.13
C PRO A 163 -17.54 16.21 -5.31
N SER A 164 -18.71 16.78 -5.00
CA SER A 164 -18.86 17.99 -4.20
C SER A 164 -18.05 17.92 -2.89
N GLY A 165 -17.08 18.83 -2.75
CA GLY A 165 -16.23 18.91 -1.56
C GLY A 165 -14.83 18.31 -1.70
N MET A 166 -14.49 17.63 -2.79
CA MET A 166 -13.09 17.29 -3.10
C MET A 166 -12.30 18.52 -3.54
N THR A 167 -11.05 18.64 -3.08
CA THR A 167 -10.12 19.67 -3.53
C THR A 167 -9.63 19.35 -4.95
N ARG A 168 -9.65 20.34 -5.84
CA ARG A 168 -9.09 20.21 -7.21
C ARG A 168 -7.60 19.90 -7.22
N THR A 169 -6.88 20.27 -6.18
CA THR A 169 -5.46 19.94 -6.00
C THR A 169 -5.26 18.65 -5.19
N ARG A 170 -4.43 17.75 -5.72
CA ARG A 170 -3.86 16.59 -5.02
C ARG A 170 -2.46 16.96 -4.49
N ARG A 171 -2.06 16.39 -3.35
CA ARG A 171 -0.67 16.41 -2.87
C ARG A 171 0.12 15.23 -3.45
N LYS A 172 1.32 15.45 -3.97
CA LYS A 172 2.28 14.38 -4.29
C LYS A 172 2.69 13.64 -3.01
N HIS A 173 3.09 12.38 -3.12
CA HIS A 173 3.67 11.66 -1.98
C HIS A 173 4.94 12.39 -1.50
N GLY A 174 5.04 12.71 -0.21
CA GLY A 174 6.15 13.49 0.37
C GLY A 174 6.01 15.02 0.31
N ALA A 175 4.87 15.56 -0.13
CA ALA A 175 4.64 17.01 -0.27
C ALA A 175 5.00 17.83 0.98
N GLN A 176 5.79 18.89 0.81
CA GLN A 176 6.28 19.76 1.89
C GLN A 176 5.36 20.96 2.12
N LEU A 177 5.29 21.41 3.39
CA LEU A 177 4.59 22.64 3.76
C LEU A 177 5.34 23.88 3.23
N ARG A 178 4.60 24.97 3.02
CA ARG A 178 5.22 26.31 2.88
C ARG A 178 5.75 26.71 4.27
N SER A 179 6.97 27.25 4.36
CA SER A 179 7.64 27.60 5.63
C SER A 179 6.74 28.44 6.55
N GLY A 180 6.27 29.59 6.07
CA GLY A 180 5.36 30.45 6.83
C GLY A 180 4.00 29.81 7.16
N SER A 181 3.57 28.75 6.46
CA SER A 181 2.37 27.97 6.85
C SER A 181 2.68 26.98 7.97
N ALA A 182 3.89 26.40 7.99
CA ALA A 182 4.32 25.48 9.04
C ALA A 182 4.55 26.24 10.35
N GLU A 183 5.25 27.38 10.31
CA GLU A 183 5.53 28.21 11.49
C GLU A 183 4.26 28.74 12.17
N VAL A 184 3.31 29.30 11.41
CA VAL A 184 2.02 29.75 11.96
C VAL A 184 1.23 28.58 12.54
N ALA A 185 1.20 27.44 11.84
CA ALA A 185 0.51 26.26 12.33
C ALA A 185 1.13 25.69 13.61
N ALA A 186 2.46 25.71 13.73
CA ALA A 186 3.19 25.24 14.91
C ALA A 186 2.95 26.15 16.13
N ARG A 187 3.04 27.48 15.97
CA ARG A 187 2.72 28.43 17.05
C ARG A 187 1.27 28.30 17.52
N LEU A 188 0.33 28.21 16.58
CA LEU A 188 -1.09 28.07 16.89
C LEU A 188 -1.39 26.73 17.56
N ALA A 189 -0.76 25.64 17.13
CA ALA A 189 -0.87 24.34 17.77
C ALA A 189 -0.36 24.39 19.22
N ALA A 190 0.82 24.96 19.47
CA ALA A 190 1.38 25.11 20.81
C ALA A 190 0.51 25.99 21.72
N ARG A 191 -0.06 27.09 21.20
CA ARG A 191 -1.00 27.94 21.95
C ARG A 191 -2.26 27.18 22.37
N VAL A 192 -2.84 26.39 21.46
CA VAL A 192 -4.02 25.57 21.74
C VAL A 192 -3.69 24.39 22.68
N ASP A 193 -2.50 23.80 22.58
CA ASP A 193 -2.00 22.75 23.48
C ASP A 193 -1.88 23.27 24.93
N ALA A 194 -1.38 24.50 25.10
CA ALA A 194 -1.28 25.17 26.40
C ALA A 194 -2.65 25.52 27.04
N MET A 195 -3.70 25.71 26.22
CA MET A 195 -5.07 25.94 26.71
C MET A 195 -5.74 24.64 27.18
N LEU A 196 -5.46 23.50 26.55
CA LEU A 196 -6.15 22.24 26.79
C LEU A 196 -6.25 21.84 28.29
N PRO A 197 -5.17 21.86 29.10
CA PRO A 197 -5.21 21.50 30.52
C PRO A 197 -6.21 22.30 31.37
N GLN A 198 -6.59 23.51 30.96
CA GLN A 198 -7.55 24.35 31.69
C GLN A 198 -9.00 23.88 31.49
N HIS A 199 -9.27 23.13 30.42
CA HIS A 199 -10.62 22.70 30.04
C HIS A 199 -10.87 21.19 30.17
N VAL A 200 -9.85 20.36 30.43
CA VAL A 200 -9.97 18.89 30.48
C VAL A 200 -11.02 18.37 31.48
N ALA A 201 -11.33 19.11 32.54
CA ALA A 201 -12.39 18.76 33.50
C ALA A 201 -13.78 18.64 32.85
N HIS A 202 -14.00 19.37 31.74
CA HIS A 202 -15.26 19.43 30.98
C HIS A 202 -15.20 18.67 29.64
N PHE A 203 -14.16 17.87 29.41
CA PHE A 203 -14.05 17.05 28.21
C PHE A 203 -15.00 15.84 28.29
N PHE A 204 -15.84 15.68 27.26
CA PHE A 204 -16.45 14.39 26.93
C PHE A 204 -15.50 13.63 25.99
N PRO A 205 -15.71 12.31 25.78
CA PRO A 205 -14.92 11.51 24.84
C PRO A 205 -14.72 12.15 23.48
N ARG A 206 -15.73 12.85 22.96
CA ARG A 206 -15.68 13.54 21.67
C ARG A 206 -14.58 14.60 21.59
N GLN A 207 -14.48 15.48 22.59
CA GLN A 207 -13.48 16.56 22.60
C GLN A 207 -12.07 16.01 22.74
N ALA A 208 -11.87 15.00 23.60
CA ALA A 208 -10.59 14.32 23.76
C ALA A 208 -10.16 13.63 22.45
N ALA A 209 -11.04 12.80 21.87
CA ALA A 209 -10.76 12.06 20.65
C ALA A 209 -10.50 12.98 19.44
N CYS A 210 -11.30 14.04 19.26
CA CYS A 210 -11.06 15.04 18.22
C CYS A 210 -9.72 15.77 18.42
N SER A 211 -9.36 16.11 19.67
CA SER A 211 -8.09 16.79 19.96
C SER A 211 -6.90 15.88 19.68
N ILE A 212 -6.90 14.66 20.21
CA ILE A 212 -5.83 13.68 20.03
C ILE A 212 -5.68 13.29 18.55
N TRP A 213 -6.78 13.12 17.81
CA TRP A 213 -6.75 12.95 16.35
C TRP A 213 -6.10 14.14 15.63
N ALA A 214 -6.47 15.36 15.99
CA ALA A 214 -5.97 16.56 15.34
C ALA A 214 -4.47 16.78 15.58
N PHE A 215 -4.01 16.68 16.82
CA PHE A 215 -2.57 16.68 17.15
C PHE A 215 -1.83 15.54 16.42
N GLY A 216 -2.44 14.36 16.29
CA GLY A 216 -1.92 13.29 15.44
C GLY A 216 -1.73 13.67 13.96
N GLU A 217 -2.70 14.34 13.34
CA GLU A 217 -2.55 14.85 11.95
C GLU A 217 -1.46 15.92 11.84
N LEU A 218 -1.34 16.81 12.83
CA LEU A 218 -0.29 17.85 12.86
C LEU A 218 1.10 17.22 12.95
N ARG A 219 1.28 16.20 13.80
CA ARG A 219 2.54 15.45 13.89
C ARG A 219 2.85 14.71 12.59
N ARG A 220 1.86 14.05 11.99
CA ARG A 220 2.02 13.39 10.67
C ARG A 220 2.39 14.38 9.56
N HIS A 221 2.03 15.65 9.71
CA HIS A 221 2.40 16.73 8.78
C HIS A 221 3.69 17.48 9.16
N GLY A 222 4.41 17.06 10.20
CA GLY A 222 5.66 17.71 10.63
C GLY A 222 5.47 19.11 11.19
N VAL A 223 4.26 19.45 11.65
CA VAL A 223 3.94 20.75 12.28
C VAL A 223 4.38 20.77 13.74
N ILE A 224 4.34 19.60 14.41
CA ILE A 224 4.72 19.40 15.81
C ILE A 224 5.44 18.05 15.94
N GLU A 225 6.23 17.87 17.00
CA GLU A 225 6.86 16.58 17.32
C GLU A 225 6.02 15.72 18.27
N ARG A 226 5.31 16.38 19.20
CA ARG A 226 4.51 15.76 20.27
C ARG A 226 3.35 16.69 20.68
N MET A 227 2.46 16.18 21.53
CA MET A 227 1.38 16.92 22.19
C MET A 227 1.68 16.93 23.69
N ASP A 228 1.94 18.10 24.27
CA ASP A 228 2.37 18.24 25.66
C ASP A 228 1.22 18.01 26.65
N SER A 229 -0.02 18.37 26.28
CA SER A 229 -1.21 18.13 27.11
C SER A 229 -1.80 16.71 27.02
N LEU A 230 -1.16 15.80 26.26
CA LEU A 230 -1.69 14.46 26.02
C LEU A 230 -2.04 13.68 27.30
N PRO A 231 -1.21 13.68 28.38
CA PRO A 231 -1.55 12.99 29.63
C PRO A 231 -2.82 13.53 30.29
N GLN A 232 -2.99 14.86 30.30
CA GLN A 232 -4.15 15.53 30.90
C GLN A 232 -5.43 15.26 30.08
N VAL A 233 -5.33 15.31 28.75
CA VAL A 233 -6.46 15.00 27.85
C VAL A 233 -6.84 13.52 27.95
N LEU A 234 -5.88 12.60 28.04
CA LEU A 234 -6.15 11.19 28.30
C LEU A 234 -6.83 10.98 29.67
N MET A 235 -6.34 11.62 30.74
CA MET A 235 -6.93 11.51 32.08
C MET A 235 -8.42 11.89 32.11
N SER A 236 -8.84 12.86 31.30
CA SER A 236 -10.26 13.27 31.19
C SER A 236 -11.21 12.13 30.78
N VAL A 237 -10.71 11.18 29.97
CA VAL A 237 -11.47 10.05 29.43
C VAL A 237 -11.12 8.71 30.06
N THR A 238 -9.94 8.56 30.66
CA THR A 238 -9.51 7.30 31.31
C THR A 238 -9.88 7.22 32.80
N ARG A 239 -10.23 8.35 33.44
CA ARG A 239 -10.66 8.40 34.86
C ARG A 239 -11.72 7.35 35.22
N GLY A 240 -11.63 6.82 36.43
CA GLY A 240 -12.59 5.83 36.94
C GLY A 240 -12.62 4.52 36.14
N ASN A 241 -11.46 4.00 35.71
CA ASN A 241 -11.35 2.79 34.89
C ASN A 241 -12.09 2.90 33.53
N LEU A 242 -11.77 3.97 32.78
CA LEU A 242 -12.36 4.29 31.47
C LEU A 242 -13.86 4.60 31.50
N GLN A 243 -14.45 4.95 32.66
CA GLN A 243 -15.89 5.17 32.78
C GLN A 243 -16.47 6.21 31.79
N PRO A 244 -15.82 7.36 31.51
CA PRO A 244 -16.31 8.29 30.49
C PRO A 244 -16.43 7.65 29.10
N LEU A 245 -15.47 6.79 28.72
CA LEU A 245 -15.50 6.07 27.45
C LEU A 245 -16.59 4.99 27.42
N ARG A 246 -16.74 4.22 28.50
CA ARG A 246 -17.78 3.17 28.60
C ARG A 246 -19.19 3.72 28.42
N VAL A 247 -19.49 4.86 29.04
CA VAL A 247 -20.84 5.44 29.11
C VAL A 247 -21.14 6.40 27.96
N HIS A 248 -20.17 7.23 27.53
CA HIS A 248 -20.44 8.37 26.64
C HIS A 248 -19.73 8.34 25.28
N ALA A 249 -18.80 7.41 25.03
CA ALA A 249 -18.09 7.37 23.74
C ALA A 249 -18.89 6.60 22.67
N ALA A 250 -19.00 7.20 21.48
CA ALA A 250 -19.48 6.53 20.28
C ALA A 250 -18.32 5.82 19.56
N GLY A 251 -18.63 4.91 18.62
CA GLY A 251 -17.62 4.20 17.82
C GLY A 251 -16.61 5.13 17.13
N VAL A 252 -17.09 6.26 16.61
CA VAL A 252 -16.27 7.32 16.02
C VAL A 252 -15.22 7.90 16.98
N ASP A 253 -15.51 7.98 18.27
CA ASP A 253 -14.60 8.56 19.27
C ASP A 253 -13.47 7.58 19.60
N PHE A 254 -13.76 6.27 19.67
CA PHE A 254 -12.74 5.23 19.74
C PHE A 254 -11.85 5.21 18.49
N ALA A 255 -12.44 5.30 17.29
CA ALA A 255 -11.70 5.34 16.04
C ALA A 255 -10.78 6.58 15.95
N GLN A 256 -11.26 7.76 16.35
CA GLN A 256 -10.46 8.98 16.41
C GLN A 256 -9.36 8.92 17.48
N LEU A 257 -9.67 8.43 18.68
CA LEU A 257 -8.72 8.26 19.78
C LEU A 257 -7.56 7.35 19.36
N LEU A 258 -7.84 6.12 18.94
CA LEU A 258 -6.82 5.17 18.49
C LEU A 258 -5.99 5.73 17.33
N HIS A 259 -6.63 6.33 16.32
CA HIS A 259 -5.94 6.87 15.15
C HIS A 259 -5.05 8.07 15.49
N GLY A 260 -5.47 8.91 16.44
CA GLY A 260 -4.66 9.99 16.99
C GLY A 260 -3.47 9.48 17.79
N LEU A 261 -3.66 8.54 18.72
CA LEU A 261 -2.58 7.91 19.50
C LEU A 261 -1.55 7.24 18.59
N ALA A 262 -2.00 6.48 17.58
CA ALA A 262 -1.16 5.86 16.56
C ALA A 262 -0.30 6.88 15.81
N LYS A 263 -0.87 8.03 15.41
CA LYS A 263 -0.13 9.11 14.74
C LYS A 263 0.80 9.88 15.67
N LEU A 264 0.42 10.04 16.95
CA LEU A 264 1.28 10.58 18.00
C LEU A 264 2.42 9.63 18.40
N GLY A 265 2.36 8.36 17.99
CA GLY A 265 3.32 7.33 18.38
C GLY A 265 3.18 6.90 19.84
N HIS A 266 2.04 7.20 20.46
CA HIS A 266 1.77 6.87 21.86
C HIS A 266 1.26 5.44 21.97
N ASN A 267 2.15 4.51 22.34
CA ASN A 267 1.89 3.08 22.39
C ASN A 267 1.95 2.52 23.83
N ASP A 268 1.20 3.14 24.74
CA ASP A 268 1.05 2.70 26.13
C ASP A 268 0.25 1.38 26.20
N GLU A 269 0.91 0.27 26.51
CA GLU A 269 0.31 -1.07 26.43
C GLU A 269 -0.87 -1.24 27.40
N PRO A 270 -0.73 -0.94 28.72
CA PRO A 270 -1.84 -1.01 29.68
C PRO A 270 -3.09 -0.21 29.28
N LEU A 271 -2.91 0.99 28.72
CA LEU A 271 -4.04 1.79 28.22
C LEU A 271 -4.70 1.13 27.01
N LEU A 272 -3.91 0.66 26.05
CA LEU A 272 -4.43 0.04 24.83
C LEU A 272 -5.13 -1.29 25.14
N ASP A 273 -4.57 -2.13 25.99
CA ASP A 273 -5.18 -3.40 26.43
C ASP A 273 -6.52 -3.17 27.18
N ALA A 274 -6.64 -2.07 27.93
CA ALA A 274 -7.90 -1.67 28.56
C ALA A 274 -8.92 -1.07 27.56
N LEU A 275 -8.46 -0.43 26.48
CA LEU A 275 -9.33 0.13 25.43
C LEU A 275 -9.86 -0.94 24.47
N LEU A 276 -9.06 -1.96 24.13
CA LEU A 276 -9.40 -2.95 23.10
C LEU A 276 -10.76 -3.63 23.30
N PRO A 277 -11.15 -4.12 24.51
CA PRO A 277 -12.48 -4.70 24.73
C PRO A 277 -13.62 -3.73 24.41
N LEU A 278 -13.47 -2.44 24.76
CA LEU A 278 -14.49 -1.42 24.49
C LEU A 278 -14.60 -1.10 22.99
N VAL A 279 -13.46 -1.12 22.28
CA VAL A 279 -13.40 -0.95 20.82
C VAL A 279 -14.15 -2.11 20.16
N THR A 280 -13.87 -3.35 20.58
CA THR A 280 -14.54 -4.58 20.13
C THR A 280 -16.06 -4.50 20.31
N GLU A 281 -16.53 -4.15 21.50
CA GLU A 281 -17.97 -3.96 21.78
C GLU A 281 -18.65 -2.91 20.90
N ARG A 282 -17.90 -1.93 20.37
CA ARG A 282 -18.44 -0.80 19.59
C ARG A 282 -18.25 -0.95 18.09
N LEU A 283 -17.57 -1.99 17.59
CA LEU A 283 -17.34 -2.20 16.14
C LEU A 283 -18.64 -2.20 15.32
N GLY A 284 -19.70 -2.84 15.83
CA GLY A 284 -21.02 -2.86 15.17
C GLY A 284 -21.73 -1.49 15.08
N SER A 285 -21.22 -0.47 15.76
CA SER A 285 -21.71 0.92 15.67
C SER A 285 -20.87 1.81 14.75
N MET A 286 -19.72 1.32 14.28
CA MET A 286 -18.77 2.10 13.49
C MET A 286 -19.13 2.13 12.00
N GLN A 287 -19.02 3.30 11.39
CA GLN A 287 -19.10 3.45 9.93
C GLN A 287 -17.84 2.92 9.23
N GLN A 288 -17.90 2.69 7.91
CA GLN A 288 -16.79 2.13 7.12
C GLN A 288 -15.48 2.92 7.30
N ARG A 289 -15.57 4.25 7.37
CA ARG A 289 -14.42 5.15 7.63
C ARG A 289 -13.84 4.95 9.03
N GLU A 290 -14.68 4.72 10.03
CA GLU A 290 -14.26 4.53 11.41
C GLU A 290 -13.59 3.17 11.59
N LEU A 291 -14.15 2.12 10.97
CA LEU A 291 -13.54 0.79 10.86
C LEU A 291 -12.16 0.85 10.17
N GLN A 292 -12.04 1.62 9.07
CA GLN A 292 -10.77 1.86 8.39
C GLN A 292 -9.75 2.60 9.28
N MET A 293 -10.18 3.62 10.02
CA MET A 293 -9.31 4.33 10.97
C MET A 293 -8.85 3.42 12.12
N THR A 294 -9.75 2.60 12.66
CA THR A 294 -9.47 1.63 13.72
C THR A 294 -8.45 0.58 13.25
N VAL A 295 -8.65 -0.08 12.10
CA VAL A 295 -7.70 -1.10 11.62
C VAL A 295 -6.31 -0.52 11.32
N TRP A 296 -6.26 0.70 10.78
CA TRP A 296 -4.98 1.40 10.54
C TRP A 296 -4.26 1.75 11.83
N ALA A 297 -4.99 2.20 12.85
CA ALA A 297 -4.44 2.52 14.16
C ALA A 297 -3.86 1.27 14.84
N LEU A 298 -4.64 0.18 14.86
CA LEU A 298 -4.23 -1.11 15.44
C LEU A 298 -3.00 -1.70 14.75
N ALA A 299 -2.93 -1.60 13.41
CA ALA A 299 -1.76 -2.00 12.62
C ALA A 299 -0.52 -1.16 12.94
N THR A 300 -0.69 0.15 13.10
CA THR A 300 0.40 1.09 13.42
C THR A 300 0.92 0.91 14.85
N LEU A 301 0.02 0.72 15.82
CA LEU A 301 0.34 0.48 17.23
C LEU A 301 0.82 -0.96 17.51
N ARG A 302 0.72 -1.87 16.52
CA ARG A 302 1.00 -3.31 16.66
C ARG A 302 0.12 -4.01 17.71
N ARG A 303 -1.15 -3.58 17.83
CA ARG A 303 -2.17 -4.14 18.74
C ARG A 303 -3.29 -4.91 18.03
N ALA A 304 -3.16 -5.15 16.73
CA ALA A 304 -4.11 -5.95 15.98
C ALA A 304 -3.94 -7.45 16.31
N THR A 305 -4.91 -8.06 16.98
CA THR A 305 -5.01 -9.52 17.10
C THR A 305 -5.68 -10.10 15.85
N PRO A 306 -5.41 -11.38 15.48
CA PRO A 306 -6.10 -12.03 14.38
C PRO A 306 -7.63 -11.99 14.52
N GLU A 307 -8.13 -12.23 15.73
CA GLU A 307 -9.56 -12.24 16.04
C GLU A 307 -10.21 -10.87 15.82
N LEU A 308 -9.56 -9.79 16.27
CA LEU A 308 -10.05 -8.42 16.07
C LEU A 308 -10.02 -8.00 14.59
N LEU A 309 -9.01 -8.44 13.83
CA LEU A 309 -8.97 -8.27 12.38
C LEU A 309 -10.13 -9.00 11.68
N ASP A 310 -10.54 -10.17 12.17
CA ASP A 310 -11.67 -10.92 11.59
C ASP A 310 -13.02 -10.24 11.84
N GLU A 311 -13.19 -9.66 13.02
CA GLU A 311 -14.39 -8.91 13.37
C GLU A 311 -14.49 -7.61 12.58
N VAL A 312 -13.38 -6.85 12.45
CA VAL A 312 -13.35 -5.66 11.59
C VAL A 312 -13.60 -6.02 10.12
N ALA A 313 -13.07 -7.15 9.61
CA ALA A 313 -13.37 -7.62 8.27
C ALA A 313 -14.86 -7.92 8.06
N GLN A 314 -15.50 -8.56 9.04
CA GLN A 314 -16.94 -8.84 9.01
C GLN A 314 -17.77 -7.56 9.06
N GLN A 315 -17.39 -6.55 9.86
CA GLN A 315 -18.12 -5.28 9.90
C GLN A 315 -17.93 -4.42 8.66
N LEU A 316 -16.75 -4.45 8.02
CA LEU A 316 -16.54 -3.78 6.73
C LEU A 316 -17.36 -4.43 5.60
N LEU A 317 -17.58 -5.75 5.67
CA LEU A 317 -18.46 -6.46 4.74
C LEU A 317 -19.96 -6.19 5.04
N SER A 318 -20.38 -6.16 6.30
CA SER A 318 -21.78 -5.90 6.68
C SER A 318 -22.23 -4.48 6.36
N THR A 319 -21.33 -3.50 6.50
CA THR A 319 -21.59 -2.08 6.20
C THR A 319 -21.39 -1.71 4.71
N SER A 320 -20.98 -2.66 3.86
CA SER A 320 -20.59 -2.48 2.45
C SER A 320 -19.37 -1.59 2.21
N THR A 321 -18.37 -2.13 1.49
CA THR A 321 -17.16 -1.38 1.13
C THR A 321 -17.40 -0.31 0.05
N ALA A 322 -18.53 -0.33 -0.67
CA ALA A 322 -18.77 0.48 -1.87
C ALA A 322 -18.68 2.01 -1.66
N PHE A 323 -18.85 2.48 -0.41
CA PHE A 323 -18.76 3.89 -0.03
C PHE A 323 -17.36 4.33 0.42
N LEU A 324 -16.40 3.41 0.52
CA LEU A 324 -15.01 3.75 0.75
C LEU A 324 -14.43 4.43 -0.50
N LEU A 325 -13.61 5.47 -0.29
CA LEU A 325 -12.76 6.04 -1.33
C LEU A 325 -11.54 5.14 -1.58
N PRO A 326 -10.84 5.24 -2.73
CA PRO A 326 -9.74 4.33 -3.04
C PRO A 326 -8.58 4.41 -2.03
N SER A 327 -8.33 5.60 -1.47
CA SER A 327 -7.36 5.82 -0.40
C SER A 327 -7.73 5.15 0.93
N ALA A 328 -9.02 5.01 1.22
CA ALA A 328 -9.50 4.27 2.38
C ALA A 328 -9.36 2.76 2.13
N CYS A 329 -9.70 2.26 0.93
CA CYS A 329 -9.45 0.88 0.54
C CYS A 329 -7.95 0.51 0.62
N ALA A 330 -7.08 1.36 0.07
CA ALA A 330 -5.63 1.20 0.12
C ALA A 330 -5.10 1.20 1.57
N SER A 331 -5.66 2.04 2.45
CA SER A 331 -5.34 2.03 3.88
C SER A 331 -5.75 0.73 4.56
N VAL A 332 -6.92 0.16 4.25
CA VAL A 332 -7.34 -1.14 4.78
C VAL A 332 -6.38 -2.24 4.29
N PHE A 333 -6.12 -2.34 2.97
CA PHE A 333 -5.13 -3.26 2.41
C PHE A 333 -3.77 -3.16 3.12
N TRP A 334 -3.24 -1.94 3.26
CA TRP A 334 -1.98 -1.68 3.97
C TRP A 334 -2.03 -2.17 5.42
N SER A 335 -3.16 -2.00 6.12
CA SER A 335 -3.29 -2.39 7.52
C SER A 335 -3.17 -3.90 7.69
N TYR A 336 -3.92 -4.69 6.90
CA TYR A 336 -3.81 -6.15 6.89
C TYR A 336 -2.41 -6.61 6.46
N ALA A 337 -1.85 -6.02 5.41
CA ALA A 337 -0.48 -6.32 4.97
C ALA A 337 0.57 -5.99 6.04
N LYS A 338 0.36 -4.93 6.82
CA LYS A 338 1.26 -4.54 7.91
C LYS A 338 1.17 -5.50 9.09
N THR A 339 -0.04 -5.95 9.46
CA THR A 339 -0.25 -6.86 10.59
C THR A 339 0.11 -8.31 10.26
N GLU A 340 -0.23 -8.79 9.06
CA GLU A 340 0.06 -10.16 8.62
C GLU A 340 1.48 -10.30 8.06
N GLY A 341 2.01 -9.26 7.39
CA GLY A 341 3.39 -9.21 6.93
C GLY A 341 4.41 -9.19 8.07
N LEU A 342 4.05 -8.70 9.26
CA LEU A 342 4.86 -8.86 10.48
C LEU A 342 5.00 -10.33 10.92
N ALA A 343 4.15 -11.24 10.45
CA ALA A 343 4.31 -12.69 10.65
C ALA A 343 5.21 -13.36 9.59
N ARG A 344 5.63 -12.65 8.53
CA ARG A 344 6.55 -13.14 7.48
C ARG A 344 7.98 -12.60 7.65
N LEU A 345 8.60 -12.90 8.80
CA LEU A 345 10.06 -12.81 8.99
C LEU A 345 10.63 -14.08 9.65
N SER A 346 10.38 -15.24 9.03
CA SER A 346 11.27 -16.42 9.08
C SER A 346 10.83 -17.47 8.06
N PRO A 347 11.57 -17.70 6.96
CA PRO A 347 11.47 -18.95 6.21
C PRO A 347 12.12 -20.05 7.07
N GLY A 348 11.30 -20.86 7.74
CA GLY A 348 11.77 -21.91 8.66
C GLY A 348 10.84 -22.27 9.83
N GLY A 349 9.63 -21.69 9.91
CA GLY A 349 8.64 -22.11 10.90
C GLY A 349 7.97 -23.43 10.54
N GLU A 350 8.54 -24.55 10.99
CA GLU A 350 7.88 -25.86 10.96
C GLU A 350 6.62 -25.84 11.85
N GLY A 351 5.47 -25.57 11.23
CA GLY A 351 4.16 -25.52 11.88
C GLY A 351 3.00 -25.87 10.94
N GLY A 352 3.31 -26.50 9.80
CA GLY A 352 2.41 -26.75 8.68
C GLY A 352 1.51 -27.99 8.82
N ALA A 353 1.00 -28.31 10.01
CA ALA A 353 0.18 -29.52 10.21
C ALA A 353 -0.88 -29.41 11.33
N ARG A 354 -1.81 -28.45 11.23
CA ARG A 354 -3.22 -28.49 11.75
C ARG A 354 -3.88 -27.11 11.58
N VAL A 355 -4.31 -26.78 10.36
CA VAL A 355 -5.20 -25.63 10.14
C VAL A 355 -6.57 -25.97 10.73
N SER A 356 -6.95 -25.33 11.83
CA SER A 356 -8.27 -25.51 12.42
C SER A 356 -9.36 -24.99 11.47
N ARG A 357 -10.54 -25.65 11.43
CA ARG A 357 -11.67 -25.22 10.59
C ARG A 357 -12.09 -23.75 10.86
N ARG A 358 -11.82 -23.24 12.07
CA ARG A 358 -12.00 -21.82 12.44
C ARG A 358 -11.04 -20.92 11.66
N ARG A 359 -9.73 -21.20 11.64
CA ARG A 359 -8.73 -20.45 10.83
C ARG A 359 -9.04 -20.47 9.33
N ALA A 360 -9.54 -21.59 8.79
CA ALA A 360 -9.92 -21.68 7.38
C ALA A 360 -11.14 -20.80 7.02
N ARG A 361 -12.19 -20.79 7.87
CA ARG A 361 -13.35 -19.90 7.70
C ARG A 361 -13.00 -18.42 7.87
N VAL A 362 -12.10 -18.13 8.80
CA VAL A 362 -11.53 -16.80 9.07
C VAL A 362 -10.76 -16.26 7.86
N ALA A 363 -9.86 -17.05 7.29
CA ALA A 363 -9.14 -16.67 6.07
C ALA A 363 -10.10 -16.35 4.91
N ALA A 364 -11.19 -17.12 4.77
CA ALA A 364 -12.21 -16.86 3.76
C ALA A 364 -12.98 -15.53 3.96
N ALA A 365 -13.12 -15.02 5.19
CA ALA A 365 -13.71 -13.71 5.44
C ALA A 365 -12.78 -12.57 4.98
N ARG A 366 -11.46 -12.68 5.23
CA ARG A 366 -10.46 -11.71 4.77
C ARG A 366 -10.33 -11.70 3.25
N VAL A 367 -10.33 -12.86 2.60
CA VAL A 367 -10.34 -12.97 1.12
C VAL A 367 -11.58 -12.25 0.55
N LYS A 368 -12.78 -12.51 1.08
CA LYS A 368 -14.00 -11.80 0.67
C LYS A 368 -13.93 -10.28 0.87
N LEU A 369 -13.30 -9.81 1.95
CA LEU A 369 -13.03 -8.39 2.15
C LEU A 369 -12.12 -7.85 1.04
N PHE A 370 -11.01 -8.53 0.74
CA PHE A 370 -10.07 -8.11 -0.30
C PHE A 370 -10.73 -8.10 -1.70
N ASP A 371 -11.57 -9.08 -2.02
CA ASP A 371 -12.38 -9.09 -3.26
C ASP A 371 -13.34 -7.89 -3.31
N SER A 372 -14.03 -7.59 -2.19
CA SER A 372 -14.95 -6.46 -2.07
C SER A 372 -14.24 -5.09 -2.21
N LEU A 373 -13.06 -4.95 -1.60
CA LEU A 373 -12.21 -3.77 -1.72
C LEU A 373 -11.66 -3.62 -3.14
N ALA A 374 -11.23 -4.72 -3.77
CA ALA A 374 -10.75 -4.74 -5.15
C ALA A 374 -11.86 -4.29 -6.12
N ALA A 375 -13.06 -4.85 -5.99
CA ALA A 375 -14.23 -4.45 -6.77
C ALA A 375 -14.58 -2.96 -6.58
N THR A 376 -14.51 -2.45 -5.34
CA THR A 376 -14.73 -1.02 -5.03
C THR A 376 -13.68 -0.13 -5.71
N MET A 377 -12.39 -0.47 -5.61
CA MET A 377 -11.31 0.28 -6.26
C MET A 377 -11.41 0.24 -7.79
N MET A 378 -11.84 -0.89 -8.38
CA MET A 378 -12.05 -1.02 -9.81
C MET A 378 -13.26 -0.21 -10.30
N ALA A 379 -14.37 -0.18 -9.55
CA ALA A 379 -15.51 0.67 -9.84
C ALA A 379 -15.16 2.18 -9.77
N GLN A 380 -14.17 2.53 -8.94
CA GLN A 380 -13.67 3.89 -8.75
C GLN A 380 -12.35 4.17 -9.51
N ALA A 381 -12.07 3.46 -10.61
CA ALA A 381 -10.76 3.50 -11.30
C ALA A 381 -10.30 4.89 -11.80
N LEU A 382 -11.22 5.86 -11.91
CA LEU A 382 -10.93 7.25 -12.28
C LEU A 382 -10.56 8.14 -11.08
N LEU A 383 -10.82 7.69 -9.85
CA LEU A 383 -10.48 8.38 -8.59
C LEU A 383 -9.18 7.85 -7.94
N LEU A 384 -8.54 6.85 -8.56
CA LEU A 384 -7.30 6.25 -8.07
C LEU A 384 -6.12 7.23 -8.14
N ALA A 385 -5.62 7.65 -6.98
CA ALA A 385 -4.34 8.32 -6.92
C ALA A 385 -3.18 7.32 -7.08
N PRO A 386 -2.07 7.67 -7.76
CA PRO A 386 -0.85 6.85 -7.83
C PRO A 386 -0.35 6.33 -6.47
N GLN A 387 -0.46 7.13 -5.40
CA GLN A 387 -0.12 6.69 -4.05
C GLN A 387 -1.03 5.55 -3.54
N ASP A 388 -2.34 5.62 -3.81
CA ASP A 388 -3.30 4.59 -3.40
C ASP A 388 -3.02 3.29 -4.16
N VAL A 389 -2.71 3.41 -5.47
CA VAL A 389 -2.30 2.29 -6.31
C VAL A 389 -1.02 1.63 -5.80
N ALA A 390 0.04 2.41 -5.54
CA ALA A 390 1.31 1.90 -5.02
C ALA A 390 1.11 1.18 -3.68
N THR A 391 0.31 1.77 -2.79
CA THR A 391 0.01 1.22 -1.46
C THR A 391 -0.78 -0.09 -1.55
N THR A 392 -1.81 -0.16 -2.41
CA THR A 392 -2.59 -1.39 -2.62
C THR A 392 -1.75 -2.49 -3.27
N LEU A 393 -0.99 -2.20 -4.33
CA LEU A 393 -0.16 -3.23 -4.99
C LEU A 393 0.91 -3.79 -4.05
N TRP A 394 1.56 -2.93 -3.26
CA TRP A 394 2.51 -3.35 -2.22
C TRP A 394 1.82 -4.24 -1.17
N ALA A 395 0.63 -3.85 -0.71
CA ALA A 395 -0.11 -4.64 0.25
C ALA A 395 -0.52 -6.00 -0.31
N CYS A 396 -0.99 -6.07 -1.56
CA CYS A 396 -1.30 -7.31 -2.26
C CYS A 396 -0.08 -8.23 -2.36
N SER A 397 1.11 -7.69 -2.68
CA SER A 397 2.34 -8.49 -2.80
C SER A 397 2.81 -9.06 -1.46
N VAL A 398 2.72 -8.29 -0.37
CA VAL A 398 3.03 -8.76 0.99
C VAL A 398 2.05 -9.83 1.47
N LEU A 399 0.76 -9.65 1.21
CA LEU A 399 -0.30 -10.62 1.55
C LEU A 399 -0.25 -11.89 0.67
N GLY A 400 0.36 -11.82 -0.52
CA GLY A 400 0.21 -12.85 -1.55
C GLY A 400 -1.21 -12.93 -2.11
N TYR A 401 -1.93 -11.80 -2.13
CA TYR A 401 -3.28 -11.71 -2.67
C TYR A 401 -3.22 -11.49 -4.19
N HIS A 402 -3.71 -12.47 -4.95
CA HIS A 402 -3.75 -12.44 -6.40
C HIS A 402 -5.19 -12.25 -6.90
N HIS A 403 -5.46 -11.12 -7.54
CA HIS A 403 -6.73 -10.84 -8.23
C HIS A 403 -6.47 -10.60 -9.71
N SER A 404 -7.20 -11.27 -10.60
CA SER A 404 -6.88 -11.33 -12.04
C SER A 404 -6.96 -9.99 -12.77
N GLN A 405 -7.90 -9.11 -12.37
CA GLN A 405 -8.16 -7.84 -13.05
C GLN A 405 -7.64 -6.61 -12.30
N LEU A 406 -7.28 -6.74 -11.01
CA LEU A 406 -6.94 -5.57 -10.19
C LEU A 406 -5.59 -4.95 -10.63
N PRO A 407 -4.49 -5.71 -10.83
CA PRO A 407 -3.23 -5.15 -11.31
C PRO A 407 -3.33 -4.46 -12.68
N ALA A 408 -4.26 -4.91 -13.55
CA ALA A 408 -4.55 -4.25 -14.81
C ALA A 408 -5.13 -2.84 -14.58
N VAL A 409 -6.25 -2.75 -13.86
CA VAL A 409 -6.95 -1.48 -13.62
C VAL A 409 -6.09 -0.49 -12.83
N LEU A 410 -5.30 -0.99 -11.87
CA LEU A 410 -4.35 -0.21 -11.10
C LEU A 410 -3.18 0.30 -11.98
N GLY A 411 -2.60 -0.56 -12.83
CA GLY A 411 -1.54 -0.15 -13.76
C GLY A 411 -2.01 0.87 -14.80
N ASP A 412 -3.22 0.70 -15.34
CA ASP A 412 -3.85 1.68 -16.24
C ASP A 412 -4.11 3.03 -15.55
N ALA A 413 -4.43 3.05 -14.25
CA ALA A 413 -4.58 4.28 -13.49
C ALA A 413 -3.26 5.03 -13.34
N VAL A 414 -2.16 4.32 -13.05
CA VAL A 414 -0.81 4.90 -12.99
C VAL A 414 -0.35 5.37 -14.36
N LEU A 415 -0.65 4.62 -15.43
CA LEU A 415 -0.34 5.01 -16.81
C LEU A 415 -1.03 6.32 -17.21
N ARG A 416 -2.33 6.48 -16.91
CA ARG A 416 -3.06 7.75 -17.12
C ARG A 416 -2.47 8.92 -16.34
N ALA A 417 -1.96 8.66 -15.14
CA ALA A 417 -1.42 9.67 -14.25
C ALA A 417 0.09 9.87 -14.38
N LEU A 418 0.79 9.15 -15.27
CA LEU A 418 2.24 8.99 -15.27
C LEU A 418 3.04 10.31 -15.23
N PRO A 419 2.70 11.37 -16.00
CA PRO A 419 3.40 12.66 -15.93
C PRO A 419 3.29 13.39 -14.58
N ASN A 420 2.34 13.00 -13.74
CA ASN A 420 2.06 13.59 -12.43
C ASN A 420 2.45 12.68 -11.25
N CYS A 421 2.96 11.48 -11.51
CA CYS A 421 3.47 10.56 -10.49
C CYS A 421 4.83 11.06 -9.96
N SER A 422 5.16 10.71 -8.71
CA SER A 422 6.56 10.78 -8.26
C SER A 422 7.33 9.51 -8.64
N ASP A 423 8.65 9.61 -8.75
CA ASP A 423 9.54 8.46 -9.01
C ASP A 423 9.31 7.31 -8.02
N ALA A 424 9.07 7.65 -6.76
CA ALA A 424 8.80 6.68 -5.69
C ALA A 424 7.46 5.96 -5.90
N GLU A 425 6.43 6.65 -6.39
CA GLU A 425 5.14 6.03 -6.75
C GLU A 425 5.32 5.05 -7.92
N VAL A 426 5.98 5.46 -9.01
CA VAL A 426 6.22 4.61 -10.19
C VAL A 426 7.08 3.40 -9.82
N ALA A 427 8.20 3.61 -9.13
CA ALA A 427 9.12 2.54 -8.74
C ALA A 427 8.46 1.53 -7.79
N SER A 428 7.66 2.00 -6.82
CA SER A 428 6.93 1.12 -5.89
C SER A 428 5.83 0.31 -6.59
N VAL A 429 5.17 0.88 -7.61
CA VAL A 429 4.19 0.16 -8.44
C VAL A 429 4.88 -0.95 -9.22
N LEU A 430 5.96 -0.65 -9.93
CA LEU A 430 6.70 -1.64 -10.73
C LEU A 430 7.30 -2.76 -9.87
N GLU A 431 7.92 -2.43 -8.72
CA GLU A 431 8.40 -3.42 -7.75
C GLU A 431 7.27 -4.34 -7.26
N SER A 432 6.09 -3.79 -6.99
CA SER A 432 4.96 -4.57 -6.50
C SER A 432 4.35 -5.47 -7.57
N LEU A 433 4.28 -4.99 -8.81
CA LEU A 433 3.87 -5.81 -9.97
C LEU A 433 4.86 -6.97 -10.21
N ALA A 434 6.16 -6.74 -10.02
CA ALA A 434 7.18 -7.78 -10.14
C ALA A 434 7.04 -8.87 -9.08
N HIS A 435 6.83 -8.49 -7.81
CA HIS A 435 6.53 -9.46 -6.73
C HIS A 435 5.22 -10.22 -6.96
N LEU A 436 4.22 -9.62 -7.62
CA LEU A 436 2.97 -10.27 -8.01
C LEU A 436 3.08 -11.12 -9.30
N GLY A 437 4.21 -11.06 -10.02
CA GLY A 437 4.39 -11.71 -11.32
C GLY A 437 3.54 -11.14 -12.45
N TYR A 438 3.05 -9.89 -12.33
CA TYR A 438 2.11 -9.29 -13.29
C TYR A 438 2.81 -8.32 -14.25
N HIS A 439 2.88 -8.67 -15.54
CA HIS A 439 3.50 -7.84 -16.58
C HIS A 439 2.51 -6.84 -17.21
N HIS A 440 2.53 -5.59 -16.74
CA HIS A 440 1.69 -4.51 -17.29
C HIS A 440 2.37 -3.81 -18.48
N ALA A 441 2.35 -4.46 -19.67
CA ALA A 441 3.11 -4.03 -20.85
C ALA A 441 3.01 -2.51 -21.17
N PRO A 442 1.80 -1.91 -21.28
CA PRO A 442 1.70 -0.49 -21.67
C PRO A 442 2.29 0.49 -20.64
N LEU A 443 2.35 0.11 -19.36
CA LEU A 443 2.95 0.93 -18.31
C LEU A 443 4.47 0.83 -18.35
N MET A 444 5.01 -0.39 -18.53
CA MET A 444 6.44 -0.59 -18.70
C MET A 444 6.92 0.13 -19.98
N ASP A 445 6.25 -0.06 -21.11
CA ASP A 445 6.58 0.64 -22.36
C ASP A 445 6.55 2.17 -22.24
N ALA A 446 5.64 2.74 -21.44
CA ALA A 446 5.59 4.18 -21.19
C ALA A 446 6.71 4.67 -20.26
N VAL A 447 7.00 3.93 -19.18
CA VAL A 447 8.10 4.25 -18.25
C VAL A 447 9.46 4.15 -18.94
N ALA A 448 9.67 3.10 -19.74
CA ALA A 448 10.86 2.96 -20.59
C ALA A 448 10.98 4.09 -21.62
N ALA A 449 9.85 4.63 -22.13
CA ALA A 449 9.87 5.78 -23.04
C ALA A 449 10.37 7.03 -22.32
N GLY A 450 9.76 7.37 -21.18
CA GLY A 450 10.10 8.56 -20.40
C GLY A 450 11.57 8.57 -20.00
N ILE A 451 12.06 7.45 -19.44
CA ILE A 451 13.45 7.32 -18.99
C ILE A 451 14.47 7.42 -20.13
N LEU A 452 14.17 6.86 -21.30
CA LEU A 452 15.08 6.91 -22.45
C LEU A 452 15.02 8.25 -23.22
N ALA A 453 13.89 8.95 -23.18
CA ALA A 453 13.74 10.27 -23.80
C ALA A 453 14.35 11.38 -22.93
N GLU A 454 14.09 11.34 -21.62
CA GLU A 454 14.67 12.25 -20.64
C GLU A 454 15.36 11.42 -19.53
N PRO A 455 16.69 11.21 -19.59
CA PRO A 455 17.43 10.40 -18.61
C PRO A 455 17.59 11.08 -17.23
N VAL A 456 16.61 11.90 -16.84
CA VAL A 456 16.37 12.36 -15.46
C VAL A 456 15.79 11.20 -14.64
N VAL A 457 16.54 10.08 -14.61
CA VAL A 457 16.21 8.94 -13.76
C VAL A 457 16.22 9.41 -12.32
N SER A 458 15.11 9.17 -11.62
CA SER A 458 14.87 9.31 -10.18
C SER A 458 16.06 9.76 -9.34
N THR A 459 15.91 10.86 -8.61
CA THR A 459 16.95 11.38 -7.72
C THR A 459 17.47 10.33 -6.74
N GLU A 460 16.59 9.45 -6.25
CA GLU A 460 16.89 8.44 -5.24
C GLU A 460 17.35 7.10 -5.81
N PRO A 461 18.51 6.56 -5.37
CA PRO A 461 19.03 5.26 -5.82
C PRO A 461 18.09 4.07 -5.61
N VAL A 462 17.29 4.09 -4.53
CA VAL A 462 16.37 2.99 -4.19
C VAL A 462 15.28 2.80 -5.26
N ASN A 463 14.83 3.88 -5.89
CA ASN A 463 13.86 3.80 -6.97
C ASN A 463 14.51 3.26 -8.25
N ILE A 464 15.77 3.61 -8.54
CA ILE A 464 16.53 3.04 -9.65
C ILE A 464 16.65 1.52 -9.48
N ALA A 465 17.03 1.06 -8.27
CA ALA A 465 17.13 -0.36 -7.94
C ALA A 465 15.80 -1.11 -8.09
N ARG A 466 14.68 -0.49 -7.65
CA ARG A 466 13.33 -1.03 -7.82
C ARG A 466 12.91 -1.20 -9.28
N VAL A 467 13.19 -0.20 -10.13
CA VAL A 467 12.89 -0.27 -11.56
C VAL A 467 13.78 -1.34 -12.21
N LEU A 468 15.09 -1.37 -11.94
CA LEU A 468 16.00 -2.41 -12.41
C LEU A 468 15.50 -3.83 -12.04
N TYR A 469 15.12 -4.04 -10.78
CA TYR A 469 14.55 -5.30 -10.31
C TYR A 469 13.27 -5.67 -11.07
N ALA A 470 12.33 -4.72 -11.21
CA ALA A 470 11.06 -4.98 -11.86
C ALA A 470 11.20 -5.38 -13.33
N TYR A 471 12.08 -4.69 -14.08
CA TYR A 471 12.38 -5.08 -15.45
C TYR A 471 13.15 -6.40 -15.51
N GLY A 472 14.07 -6.67 -14.59
CA GLY A 472 14.80 -7.95 -14.56
C GLY A 472 13.88 -9.17 -14.34
N VAL A 473 12.84 -9.02 -13.54
CA VAL A 473 11.86 -10.09 -13.26
C VAL A 473 10.77 -10.21 -14.34
N LEU A 474 10.30 -9.09 -14.90
CA LEU A 474 9.12 -9.08 -15.77
C LEU A 474 9.41 -8.96 -17.27
N ALA A 475 10.50 -8.29 -17.67
CA ALA A 475 10.67 -7.85 -19.05
C ALA A 475 11.01 -9.01 -20.02
N ARG A 476 10.69 -8.81 -21.30
CA ARG A 476 10.91 -9.80 -22.37
C ARG A 476 12.34 -9.78 -22.93
N ARG A 477 13.25 -9.00 -22.31
CA ARG A 477 14.64 -8.78 -22.75
C ARG A 477 14.73 -8.26 -24.19
N GLY A 478 13.87 -7.32 -24.56
CA GLY A 478 13.96 -6.63 -25.85
C GLY A 478 15.16 -5.67 -25.90
N PRO A 479 15.59 -5.21 -27.10
CA PRO A 479 16.70 -4.25 -27.24
C PRO A 479 16.52 -2.97 -26.42
N ARG A 480 15.26 -2.53 -26.29
CA ARG A 480 14.85 -1.38 -25.48
C ARG A 480 15.02 -1.62 -23.98
N ASP A 481 14.73 -2.82 -23.49
CA ASP A 481 14.93 -3.19 -22.09
C ASP A 481 16.43 -3.19 -21.75
N LEU A 482 17.26 -3.69 -22.65
CA LEU A 482 18.73 -3.67 -22.50
C LEU A 482 19.28 -2.23 -22.46
N GLN A 483 18.82 -1.35 -23.36
CA GLN A 483 19.19 0.07 -23.36
C GLN A 483 18.74 0.78 -22.07
N LEU A 484 17.52 0.49 -21.59
CA LEU A 484 17.00 1.01 -20.33
C LEU A 484 17.87 0.55 -19.14
N VAL A 485 18.21 -0.74 -19.08
CA VAL A 485 19.03 -1.31 -18.01
C VAL A 485 20.41 -0.65 -17.95
N GLY A 486 21.09 -0.45 -19.09
CA GLY A 486 22.36 0.30 -19.13
C GLY A 486 22.20 1.74 -18.61
N THR A 487 21.19 2.46 -19.09
CA THR A 487 20.89 3.84 -18.65
C THR A 487 20.64 3.93 -17.14
N LEU A 488 19.89 2.97 -16.58
CA LEU A 488 19.60 2.87 -15.14
C LEU A 488 20.85 2.46 -14.34
N ALA A 489 21.68 1.56 -14.85
CA ALA A 489 22.88 1.08 -14.19
C ALA A 489 23.92 2.21 -14.05
N GLU A 490 24.17 2.99 -15.10
CA GLU A 490 24.98 4.21 -15.02
C GLU A 490 24.39 5.22 -14.03
N ALA A 491 23.07 5.44 -14.07
CA ALA A 491 22.40 6.40 -13.18
C ALA A 491 22.50 6.00 -11.71
N LEU A 492 22.50 4.69 -11.41
CA LEU A 492 22.77 4.13 -10.09
C LEU A 492 24.23 4.37 -9.69
N VAL A 493 25.20 4.04 -10.57
CA VAL A 493 26.65 4.21 -10.32
C VAL A 493 26.99 5.65 -9.94
N ARG A 494 26.48 6.65 -10.71
CA ARG A 494 26.63 8.08 -10.42
C ARG A 494 26.11 8.52 -9.04
N ARG A 495 25.36 7.65 -8.33
CA ARG A 495 24.75 7.92 -7.03
C ARG A 495 25.10 6.88 -5.95
N LEU A 496 25.96 5.88 -6.23
CA LEU A 496 26.29 4.79 -5.28
C LEU A 496 26.81 5.30 -3.94
N ALA A 497 27.55 6.42 -3.92
CA ALA A 497 28.03 7.05 -2.69
C ALA A 497 26.93 7.46 -1.70
N ARG A 498 25.69 7.70 -2.20
CA ARG A 498 24.50 8.02 -1.37
C ARG A 498 23.73 6.78 -0.91
N VAL A 499 24.12 5.57 -1.35
CA VAL A 499 23.45 4.33 -0.96
C VAL A 499 23.96 3.91 0.41
N GLU A 500 23.15 4.08 1.45
CA GLU A 500 23.45 3.70 2.84
C GLU A 500 23.05 2.24 3.17
N ARG A 501 22.21 1.62 2.35
CA ARG A 501 21.63 0.29 2.63
C ARG A 501 22.03 -0.74 1.59
N LEU A 502 22.58 -1.86 2.08
CA LEU A 502 22.93 -3.02 1.27
C LEU A 502 21.73 -3.60 0.49
N ASP A 503 20.50 -3.51 1.05
CA ASP A 503 19.26 -3.92 0.38
C ASP A 503 19.08 -3.27 -1.01
N THR A 504 19.43 -1.98 -1.13
CA THR A 504 19.28 -1.23 -2.39
C THR A 504 20.22 -1.76 -3.47
N VAL A 505 21.47 -2.05 -3.09
CA VAL A 505 22.47 -2.62 -4.01
C VAL A 505 22.05 -4.02 -4.43
N ALA A 506 21.64 -4.85 -3.47
CA ALA A 506 21.17 -6.21 -3.73
C ALA A 506 19.92 -6.27 -4.63
N LEU A 507 18.99 -5.33 -4.47
CA LEU A 507 17.79 -5.23 -5.31
C LEU A 507 18.18 -4.88 -6.77
N ALA A 508 19.08 -3.91 -6.96
CA ALA A 508 19.62 -3.59 -8.28
C ALA A 508 20.33 -4.78 -8.92
N CYS A 509 21.19 -5.49 -8.16
CA CYS A 509 21.90 -6.68 -8.62
C CYS A 509 20.96 -7.83 -9.03
N ARG A 510 19.80 -8.00 -8.39
CA ARG A 510 18.77 -8.96 -8.86
C ARG A 510 18.24 -8.59 -10.24
N GLY A 511 18.07 -7.30 -10.51
CA GLY A 511 17.70 -6.78 -11.83
C GLY A 511 18.80 -7.01 -12.87
N LEU A 512 20.01 -6.48 -12.61
CA LEU A 512 21.17 -6.57 -13.51
C LEU A 512 21.54 -8.02 -13.86
N GLY A 513 21.62 -8.90 -12.85
CA GLY A 513 21.91 -10.32 -13.04
C GLY A 513 20.83 -11.05 -13.86
N ALA A 514 19.57 -10.61 -13.80
CA ALA A 514 18.50 -11.17 -14.63
C ALA A 514 18.57 -10.75 -16.11
N PHE A 515 19.37 -9.74 -16.45
CA PHE A 515 19.74 -9.40 -17.83
C PHE A 515 21.11 -9.96 -18.25
N ALA A 516 21.84 -10.66 -17.37
CA ALA A 516 23.25 -11.03 -17.55
C ALA A 516 24.13 -9.81 -17.92
N TYR A 517 23.87 -8.68 -17.27
CA TYR A 517 24.57 -7.42 -17.51
C TYR A 517 26.07 -7.54 -17.24
N ASP A 518 26.90 -7.09 -18.18
CA ASP A 518 28.32 -7.46 -18.32
C ASP A 518 29.31 -6.27 -18.32
N ASP A 519 28.84 -5.04 -18.09
CA ASP A 519 29.71 -3.87 -17.90
C ASP A 519 30.55 -4.01 -16.62
N GLN A 520 31.83 -4.35 -16.82
CA GLN A 520 32.80 -4.57 -15.76
C GLN A 520 33.05 -3.32 -14.90
N ALA A 521 33.00 -2.11 -15.49
CA ALA A 521 33.27 -0.87 -14.77
C ALA A 521 32.10 -0.50 -13.84
N VAL A 522 30.88 -0.79 -14.26
CA VAL A 522 29.67 -0.66 -13.41
C VAL A 522 29.68 -1.71 -12.31
N LEU A 523 29.91 -2.99 -12.65
CA LEU A 523 29.90 -4.10 -11.69
C LEU A 523 30.99 -3.95 -10.62
N ALA A 524 32.20 -3.51 -10.98
CA ALA A 524 33.28 -3.26 -10.03
C ALA A 524 32.94 -2.13 -9.04
N GLN A 525 32.27 -1.05 -9.48
CA GLN A 525 31.84 0.03 -8.59
C GLN A 525 30.71 -0.41 -7.65
N VAL A 526 29.79 -1.25 -8.13
CA VAL A 526 28.76 -1.91 -7.32
C VAL A 526 29.39 -2.82 -6.27
N ALA A 527 30.41 -3.60 -6.64
CA ALA A 527 31.15 -4.46 -5.71
C ALA A 527 31.90 -3.66 -4.64
N ALA A 528 32.64 -2.61 -5.04
CA ALA A 528 33.36 -1.72 -4.12
C ALA A 528 32.41 -1.02 -3.13
N ARG A 529 31.22 -0.56 -3.58
CA ARG A 529 30.23 0.01 -2.65
C ARG A 529 29.63 -1.04 -1.73
N THR A 530 29.44 -2.27 -2.21
CA THR A 530 28.98 -3.39 -1.38
C THR A 530 29.98 -3.68 -0.26
N GLU A 531 31.27 -3.73 -0.58
CA GLU A 531 32.36 -3.93 0.39
C GLU A 531 32.37 -2.85 1.49
N GLN A 532 32.29 -1.57 1.11
CA GLN A 532 32.19 -0.46 2.06
C GLN A 532 30.99 -0.60 3.01
N LEU A 533 29.82 -1.01 2.49
CA LEU A 533 28.62 -1.18 3.31
C LEU A 533 28.73 -2.37 4.28
N LEU A 534 29.40 -3.45 3.89
CA LEU A 534 29.66 -4.60 4.78
C LEU A 534 30.51 -4.21 5.99
N GLN A 535 31.47 -3.30 5.85
CA GLN A 535 32.28 -2.80 6.99
C GLN A 535 31.42 -2.11 8.08
N THR A 536 30.23 -1.63 7.70
CA THR A 536 29.30 -0.92 8.61
C THR A 536 28.07 -1.74 9.02
N SER A 537 27.85 -2.93 8.44
CA SER A 537 26.63 -3.72 8.64
C SER A 537 26.90 -5.14 9.12
N THR A 538 26.33 -5.49 10.27
CA THR A 538 26.34 -6.87 10.82
C THR A 538 25.28 -7.79 10.21
N THR A 539 24.46 -7.28 9.28
CA THR A 539 23.39 -8.03 8.61
C THR A 539 23.47 -7.86 7.10
N GLY A 540 23.23 -8.93 6.33
CA GLY A 540 23.35 -8.82 4.87
C GLY A 540 23.54 -10.08 4.03
N LEU A 541 23.50 -11.31 4.59
CA LEU A 541 23.92 -12.50 3.82
C LEU A 541 23.06 -12.79 2.57
N GLU A 542 21.74 -12.55 2.63
CA GLU A 542 20.81 -12.70 1.48
C GLU A 542 20.97 -11.58 0.44
N GLN A 543 21.36 -10.39 0.91
CA GLN A 543 21.66 -9.23 0.08
C GLN A 543 22.99 -9.45 -0.65
N LEU A 544 24.01 -9.92 0.07
CA LEU A 544 25.34 -10.21 -0.45
C LEU A 544 25.32 -11.36 -1.45
N GLN A 545 24.54 -12.42 -1.20
CA GLN A 545 24.25 -13.48 -2.17
C GLN A 545 23.78 -12.90 -3.52
N ALA A 546 22.87 -11.93 -3.50
CA ALA A 546 22.36 -11.32 -4.73
C ALA A 546 23.42 -10.49 -5.47
N VAL A 547 24.31 -9.79 -4.76
CA VAL A 547 25.45 -9.09 -5.36
C VAL A 547 26.43 -10.09 -5.97
N LEU A 548 26.89 -11.08 -5.21
CA LEU A 548 27.83 -12.10 -5.67
C LEU A 548 27.30 -12.88 -6.90
N ARG A 549 26.02 -13.23 -6.91
CA ARG A 549 25.36 -13.87 -8.06
C ARG A 549 25.35 -12.95 -9.29
N CYS A 550 25.13 -11.65 -9.12
CA CYS A 550 25.15 -10.68 -10.21
C CYS A 550 26.56 -10.51 -10.79
N LEU A 551 27.58 -10.47 -9.92
CA LEU A 551 28.99 -10.41 -10.33
C LEU A 551 29.38 -11.66 -11.13
N ASP A 552 29.01 -12.86 -10.64
CA ASP A 552 29.25 -14.13 -11.34
C ASP A 552 28.54 -14.21 -12.70
N ALA A 553 27.29 -13.74 -12.77
CA ALA A 553 26.49 -13.72 -14.00
C ALA A 553 27.06 -12.74 -15.05
N GLY A 554 27.60 -11.61 -14.61
CA GLY A 554 28.29 -10.64 -15.47
C GLY A 554 29.78 -10.92 -15.68
N GLY A 555 30.31 -12.06 -15.21
CA GLY A 555 31.73 -12.42 -15.35
C GLY A 555 32.72 -11.52 -14.60
N CYS A 556 32.25 -10.71 -13.64
CA CYS A 556 33.05 -9.75 -12.91
C CYS A 556 33.62 -10.36 -11.62
N SER A 557 34.94 -10.47 -11.54
CA SER A 557 35.64 -10.93 -10.33
C SER A 557 36.08 -9.74 -9.48
N TYR A 558 35.67 -9.71 -8.21
CA TYR A 558 36.06 -8.69 -7.23
C TYR A 558 36.48 -9.38 -5.92
N PHE A 559 37.73 -9.82 -5.87
CA PHE A 559 38.30 -10.68 -4.83
C PHE A 559 38.12 -10.14 -3.39
N GLN A 560 38.26 -8.82 -3.18
CA GLN A 560 38.14 -8.20 -1.86
C GLN A 560 36.74 -8.41 -1.25
N LEU A 561 35.68 -8.24 -2.05
CA LEU A 561 34.30 -8.51 -1.63
C LEU A 561 34.07 -10.00 -1.38
N ALA A 562 34.64 -10.88 -2.21
CA ALA A 562 34.52 -12.32 -2.04
C ALA A 562 35.17 -12.80 -0.72
N VAL A 563 36.31 -12.22 -0.32
CA VAL A 563 36.96 -12.46 0.97
C VAL A 563 36.13 -11.89 2.13
N ALA A 564 35.61 -10.66 1.99
CA ALA A 564 34.72 -10.08 3.00
C ALA A 564 33.45 -10.92 3.19
N ALA A 565 32.90 -11.49 2.11
CA ALA A 565 31.75 -12.38 2.15
C ALA A 565 32.03 -13.71 2.87
N ALA A 566 33.19 -14.33 2.61
CA ALA A 566 33.61 -15.55 3.28
C ALA A 566 33.77 -15.34 4.79
N ARG A 567 34.44 -14.25 5.21
CA ARG A 567 34.59 -13.88 6.62
C ARG A 567 33.25 -13.63 7.32
N MET A 568 32.36 -12.84 6.71
CA MET A 568 31.02 -12.59 7.26
C MET A 568 30.20 -13.89 7.36
N LEU A 569 30.36 -14.82 6.42
CA LEU A 569 29.69 -16.12 6.48
C LEU A 569 30.21 -16.96 7.65
N ASP A 570 31.53 -17.06 7.82
CA ASP A 570 32.18 -17.79 8.92
C ASP A 570 31.79 -17.20 10.29
N ASP A 571 31.90 -15.89 10.49
CA ASP A 571 31.45 -15.21 11.71
C ASP A 571 29.98 -15.52 12.05
N ARG A 572 29.09 -15.54 11.04
CA ARG A 572 27.67 -15.87 11.24
C ARG A 572 27.40 -17.36 11.45
N LEU A 573 28.27 -18.25 10.98
CA LEU A 573 28.19 -19.69 11.29
C LEU A 573 28.63 -19.95 12.73
N ARG A 574 29.78 -19.39 13.14
CA ARG A 574 30.29 -19.45 14.51
C ARG A 574 29.31 -18.88 15.54
N ALA A 575 28.67 -17.74 15.21
CA ALA A 575 27.64 -17.13 16.06
C ALA A 575 26.28 -17.86 16.03
N GLY A 576 26.12 -18.95 15.28
CA GLY A 576 24.83 -19.63 15.08
C GLY A 576 23.77 -18.80 14.34
N ALA A 577 24.14 -17.61 13.85
CA ALA A 577 23.25 -16.63 13.25
C ALA A 577 22.83 -16.98 11.80
N CYS A 578 23.51 -17.94 11.15
CA CYS A 578 23.12 -18.48 9.86
C CYS A 578 22.11 -19.64 10.04
N ARG A 579 20.86 -19.41 9.60
CA ARG A 579 19.75 -20.40 9.70
C ARG A 579 19.54 -21.24 8.45
N SER A 580 20.02 -20.80 7.28
CA SER A 580 19.78 -21.46 5.98
C SER A 580 21.07 -22.07 5.45
N ALA A 581 21.13 -23.40 5.40
CA ALA A 581 22.26 -24.12 4.81
C ALA A 581 22.41 -23.85 3.29
N PRO A 582 21.35 -23.82 2.47
CA PRO A 582 21.46 -23.45 1.04
C PRO A 582 22.05 -22.05 0.81
N LEU A 583 21.71 -21.06 1.66
CA LEU A 583 22.26 -19.71 1.58
C LEU A 583 23.77 -19.69 1.87
N ALA A 584 24.20 -20.41 2.91
CA ALA A 584 25.60 -20.54 3.29
C ALA A 584 26.43 -21.17 2.16
N VAL A 585 25.92 -22.27 1.58
CA VAL A 585 26.52 -22.95 0.42
C VAL A 585 26.65 -22.02 -0.77
N GLU A 586 25.62 -21.24 -1.09
CA GLU A 586 25.64 -20.39 -2.28
C GLU A 586 26.59 -19.19 -2.16
N VAL A 587 26.68 -18.56 -0.98
CA VAL A 587 27.66 -17.48 -0.74
C VAL A 587 29.09 -18.03 -0.82
N LEU A 588 29.36 -19.16 -0.15
CA LEU A 588 30.65 -19.84 -0.21
C LEU A 588 31.05 -20.21 -1.65
N TYR A 589 30.09 -20.69 -2.45
CA TYR A 589 30.30 -21.05 -3.86
C TYR A 589 30.72 -19.86 -4.73
N TYR A 590 30.05 -18.71 -4.60
CA TYR A 590 30.46 -17.53 -5.36
C TYR A 590 31.79 -16.95 -4.87
N SER A 591 32.11 -17.04 -3.57
CA SER A 591 33.44 -16.70 -3.08
C SER A 591 34.52 -17.65 -3.65
N ALA A 592 34.26 -18.96 -3.67
CA ALA A 592 35.16 -19.95 -4.26
C ALA A 592 35.41 -19.70 -5.75
N ARG A 593 34.37 -19.35 -6.52
CA ARG A 593 34.50 -19.03 -7.95
C ARG A 593 35.30 -17.75 -8.24
N GLN A 594 35.44 -16.86 -7.27
CA GLN A 594 36.33 -15.70 -7.35
C GLN A 594 37.74 -15.99 -6.80
N GLY A 595 38.07 -17.26 -6.49
CA GLY A 595 39.40 -17.68 -6.06
C GLY A 595 39.66 -17.57 -4.55
N VAL A 596 38.63 -17.45 -3.72
CA VAL A 596 38.81 -17.38 -2.26
C VAL A 596 39.02 -18.79 -1.69
N GLU A 597 40.15 -18.99 -1.01
CA GLU A 597 40.50 -20.22 -0.30
C GLU A 597 40.36 -20.03 1.22
N ASP A 598 39.19 -20.34 1.78
CA ASP A 598 38.91 -20.33 3.21
C ASP A 598 38.49 -21.72 3.71
N LYS A 599 39.48 -22.49 4.18
CA LYS A 599 39.29 -23.90 4.58
C LYS A 599 38.41 -24.06 5.82
N GLU A 600 38.42 -23.08 6.73
CA GLU A 600 37.60 -23.09 7.94
C GLU A 600 36.15 -22.74 7.61
N ALA A 601 35.90 -21.75 6.74
CA ALA A 601 34.56 -21.43 6.28
C ALA A 601 33.89 -22.63 5.56
N VAL A 602 34.62 -23.39 4.73
CA VAL A 602 34.08 -24.62 4.11
C VAL A 602 33.72 -25.65 5.16
N LYS A 603 34.59 -25.88 6.14
CA LYS A 603 34.35 -26.83 7.22
C LYS A 603 33.11 -26.45 8.04
N ALA A 604 32.98 -25.19 8.44
CA ALA A 604 31.81 -24.67 9.13
C ALA A 604 30.51 -24.80 8.30
N VAL A 605 30.58 -24.61 6.97
CA VAL A 605 29.44 -24.86 6.08
C VAL A 605 29.11 -26.35 6.00
N LEU A 606 30.11 -27.25 5.88
CA LEU A 606 29.92 -28.70 5.85
C LEU A 606 29.29 -29.22 7.15
N ASP A 607 29.76 -28.74 8.31
CA ASP A 607 29.19 -29.07 9.63
C ASP A 607 27.72 -28.61 9.73
N LYS A 608 27.41 -27.41 9.25
CA LYS A 608 26.03 -26.88 9.21
C LYS A 608 25.14 -27.68 8.25
N VAL A 609 25.68 -28.06 7.10
CA VAL A 609 25.04 -28.90 6.07
C VAL A 609 24.73 -30.30 6.60
N ALA A 610 25.66 -30.92 7.35
CA ALA A 610 25.46 -32.23 7.96
C ALA A 610 24.25 -32.25 8.91
N GLN A 611 23.97 -31.13 9.60
CA GLN A 611 22.80 -30.97 10.47
C GLN A 611 21.47 -30.73 9.70
N HIS A 612 21.52 -30.32 8.42
CA HIS A 612 20.36 -29.83 7.66
C HIS A 612 20.25 -30.44 6.25
N GLN A 613 20.68 -31.70 6.06
CA GLN A 613 20.77 -32.34 4.75
C GLN A 613 19.44 -32.33 3.96
N SER A 614 18.31 -32.45 4.66
CA SER A 614 16.95 -32.40 4.09
C SER A 614 16.58 -31.06 3.43
N GLN A 615 17.33 -29.99 3.68
CA GLN A 615 17.10 -28.65 3.10
C GLN A 615 17.83 -28.43 1.77
N LEU A 616 18.73 -29.33 1.36
CA LEU A 616 19.59 -29.15 0.20
C LEU A 616 18.98 -29.73 -1.09
N ARG A 617 19.09 -28.98 -2.18
CA ARG A 617 18.77 -29.47 -3.53
C ARG A 617 20.04 -29.98 -4.21
N ALA A 618 19.89 -30.71 -5.31
CA ALA A 618 21.02 -31.16 -6.14
C ALA A 618 21.96 -30.01 -6.54
N THR A 619 21.40 -28.84 -6.90
CA THR A 619 22.20 -27.64 -7.24
C THR A 619 23.09 -27.19 -6.08
N ASP A 620 22.60 -27.31 -4.84
CA ASP A 620 23.36 -26.91 -3.65
C ASP A 620 24.48 -27.94 -3.35
N VAL A 621 24.23 -29.24 -3.58
CA VAL A 621 25.29 -30.26 -3.52
C VAL A 621 26.34 -30.09 -4.63
N ALA A 622 25.93 -29.76 -5.86
CA ALA A 622 26.84 -29.48 -6.96
C ALA A 622 27.76 -28.28 -6.67
N ARG A 623 27.22 -27.24 -6.03
CA ARG A 623 28.00 -26.09 -5.53
C ARG A 623 29.03 -26.49 -4.49
N LEU A 624 28.65 -27.34 -3.53
CA LEU A 624 29.58 -27.90 -2.52
C LEU A 624 30.75 -28.67 -3.15
N VAL A 625 30.52 -29.44 -4.21
CA VAL A 625 31.61 -30.13 -4.95
C VAL A 625 32.66 -29.14 -5.46
N VAL A 626 32.23 -27.98 -5.99
CA VAL A 626 33.15 -26.91 -6.42
C VAL A 626 33.89 -26.30 -5.21
N CYS A 627 33.19 -25.98 -4.13
CA CYS A 627 33.81 -25.44 -2.91
C CYS A 627 34.88 -26.38 -2.33
N CYS A 628 34.58 -27.68 -2.24
CA CYS A 628 35.52 -28.68 -1.72
C CYS A 628 36.78 -28.80 -2.60
N GLN A 629 36.63 -28.75 -3.92
CA GLN A 629 37.78 -28.81 -4.82
C GLN A 629 38.64 -27.54 -4.76
N VAL A 630 38.03 -26.36 -4.80
CA VAL A 630 38.77 -25.08 -4.75
C VAL A 630 39.55 -24.94 -3.46
N MET A 631 38.98 -25.37 -2.33
CA MET A 631 39.57 -25.17 -1.00
C MET A 631 40.27 -26.41 -0.44
N GLY A 632 40.52 -27.43 -1.27
CA GLY A 632 41.34 -28.60 -0.94
C GLY A 632 40.76 -29.52 0.14
N GLN A 633 39.44 -29.71 0.17
CA GLN A 633 38.75 -30.63 1.08
C GLN A 633 38.51 -32.00 0.42
N SER A 634 38.56 -33.06 1.23
CA SER A 634 38.35 -34.44 0.76
C SER A 634 36.92 -34.69 0.27
N ALA A 635 36.79 -35.47 -0.80
CA ALA A 635 35.50 -35.95 -1.31
C ALA A 635 34.72 -36.80 -0.29
N THR A 636 35.40 -37.41 0.70
CA THR A 636 34.76 -38.20 1.77
C THR A 636 33.72 -37.39 2.55
N SER A 637 33.94 -36.08 2.72
CA SER A 637 33.01 -35.18 3.44
C SER A 637 31.68 -34.97 2.73
N LEU A 638 31.57 -35.35 1.45
CA LEU A 638 30.35 -35.21 0.63
C LEU A 638 29.59 -36.53 0.44
N GLN A 639 30.14 -37.67 0.87
CA GLN A 639 29.68 -39.00 0.45
C GLN A 639 28.18 -39.27 0.72
N GLY A 640 27.64 -38.76 1.83
CA GLY A 640 26.19 -38.86 2.15
C GLY A 640 25.28 -37.97 1.29
N LEU A 641 25.82 -36.97 0.60
CA LEU A 641 25.06 -36.02 -0.24
C LEU A 641 25.14 -36.36 -1.74
N LEU A 642 26.19 -37.06 -2.17
CA LEU A 642 26.41 -37.38 -3.60
C LEU A 642 25.25 -38.18 -4.21
N GLN A 643 24.56 -39.01 -3.43
CA GLN A 643 23.39 -39.76 -3.92
C GLN A 643 22.23 -38.84 -4.33
N THR A 644 21.98 -37.78 -3.55
CA THR A 644 20.98 -36.73 -3.85
C THR A 644 21.32 -36.02 -5.16
N LEU A 645 22.61 -35.78 -5.42
CA LEU A 645 23.11 -35.17 -6.65
C LEU A 645 22.96 -36.11 -7.84
N LEU A 646 23.38 -37.37 -7.73
CA LEU A 646 23.26 -38.37 -8.80
C LEU A 646 21.80 -38.61 -9.21
N SER A 647 20.90 -38.72 -8.23
CA SER A 647 19.46 -38.96 -8.50
C SER A 647 18.75 -37.78 -9.16
N ASN A 648 19.31 -36.57 -9.09
CA ASN A 648 18.65 -35.34 -9.54
C ASN A 648 19.57 -34.43 -10.38
N ALA A 649 20.62 -34.97 -11.01
CA ALA A 649 21.62 -34.17 -11.73
C ALA A 649 21.01 -33.28 -12.83
N ALA A 650 19.93 -33.73 -13.46
CA ALA A 650 19.17 -32.98 -14.46
C ALA A 650 18.53 -31.67 -13.95
N SER A 651 18.37 -31.49 -12.62
CA SER A 651 17.83 -30.26 -12.02
C SER A 651 18.90 -29.21 -11.67
N VAL A 652 20.19 -29.52 -11.85
CA VAL A 652 21.30 -28.58 -11.63
C VAL A 652 21.42 -27.66 -12.84
N ASP A 653 21.51 -26.34 -12.65
CA ASP A 653 21.63 -25.42 -13.79
C ASP A 653 22.94 -25.65 -14.58
N ALA A 654 22.90 -25.42 -15.89
CA ALA A 654 24.00 -25.78 -16.78
C ALA A 654 25.35 -25.10 -16.45
N ALA A 655 25.36 -23.91 -15.82
CA ALA A 655 26.58 -23.24 -15.40
C ALA A 655 27.20 -23.91 -14.17
N THR A 656 26.40 -24.12 -13.12
CA THR A 656 26.79 -24.89 -11.94
C THR A 656 27.20 -26.31 -12.33
N ALA A 657 26.46 -26.98 -13.22
CA ALA A 657 26.74 -28.35 -13.64
C ALA A 657 28.08 -28.47 -14.38
N ARG A 658 28.44 -27.53 -15.26
CA ARG A 658 29.76 -27.50 -15.91
C ARG A 658 30.89 -27.30 -14.90
N ALA A 659 30.76 -26.34 -14.00
CA ALA A 659 31.78 -26.09 -12.96
C ALA A 659 31.95 -27.32 -12.05
N ALA A 660 30.84 -27.86 -11.56
CA ALA A 660 30.82 -29.02 -10.67
C ALA A 660 31.29 -30.31 -11.36
N ALA A 661 31.08 -30.49 -12.67
CA ALA A 661 31.62 -31.64 -13.41
C ALA A 661 33.17 -31.61 -13.45
N THR A 662 33.76 -30.44 -13.69
CA THR A 662 35.22 -30.25 -13.68
C THR A 662 35.79 -30.50 -12.28
N SER A 663 35.18 -29.92 -11.25
CA SER A 663 35.61 -30.12 -9.85
C SER A 663 35.40 -31.57 -9.38
N ALA A 664 34.32 -32.24 -9.79
CA ALA A 664 34.08 -33.67 -9.51
C ALA A 664 35.16 -34.56 -10.12
N ALA A 665 35.56 -34.30 -11.37
CA ALA A 665 36.63 -35.04 -12.03
C ALA A 665 37.98 -34.87 -11.30
N ALA A 666 38.30 -33.65 -10.88
CA ALA A 666 39.51 -33.36 -10.08
C ALA A 666 39.49 -34.00 -8.68
N LEU A 667 38.31 -34.22 -8.10
CA LEU A 667 38.11 -34.94 -6.83
C LEU A 667 38.00 -36.47 -6.97
N GLY A 668 38.16 -37.02 -8.19
CA GLY A 668 38.05 -38.47 -8.46
C GLY A 668 36.62 -39.02 -8.48
N LEU A 669 35.60 -38.15 -8.53
CA LEU A 669 34.17 -38.53 -8.54
C LEU A 669 33.67 -38.74 -9.98
N SER A 670 34.15 -39.80 -10.64
CA SER A 670 33.87 -40.12 -12.05
C SER A 670 32.39 -40.09 -12.42
N ASP A 671 31.55 -40.74 -11.60
CA ASP A 671 30.15 -40.99 -11.92
C ASP A 671 29.33 -39.70 -11.80
N VAL A 672 29.68 -38.88 -10.80
CA VAL A 672 29.12 -37.53 -10.58
C VAL A 672 29.53 -36.60 -11.71
N ALA A 673 30.80 -36.62 -12.13
CA ALA A 673 31.30 -35.83 -13.24
C ALA A 673 30.60 -36.19 -14.56
N HIS A 674 30.38 -37.49 -14.81
CA HIS A 674 29.65 -37.97 -15.98
C HIS A 674 28.17 -37.54 -15.96
N ALA A 675 27.47 -37.75 -14.83
CA ALA A 675 26.07 -37.35 -14.68
C ALA A 675 25.86 -35.84 -14.88
N LEU A 676 26.71 -35.01 -14.28
CA LEU A 676 26.66 -33.55 -14.43
C LEU A 676 26.98 -33.08 -15.85
N LYS A 677 27.97 -33.69 -16.51
CA LYS A 677 28.30 -33.38 -17.90
C LYS A 677 27.12 -33.68 -18.82
N THR A 678 26.50 -34.85 -18.67
CA THR A 678 25.30 -35.25 -19.43
C THR A 678 24.12 -34.31 -19.16
N ALA A 679 23.85 -33.95 -17.91
CA ALA A 679 22.82 -32.98 -17.55
C ALA A 679 23.07 -31.59 -18.17
N SER A 680 24.31 -31.10 -18.17
CA SER A 680 24.65 -29.79 -18.74
C SER A 680 24.46 -29.72 -20.25
N VAL A 681 24.70 -30.83 -20.96
CA VAL A 681 24.46 -30.95 -22.42
C VAL A 681 22.97 -31.03 -22.71
N ALA A 682 22.22 -31.85 -21.96
CA ALA A 682 20.77 -31.96 -22.12
C ALA A 682 20.05 -30.62 -21.91
N GLN A 683 20.46 -29.83 -20.92
CA GLN A 683 19.92 -28.48 -20.72
C GLN A 683 20.33 -27.51 -21.84
N ALA A 684 21.59 -27.55 -22.31
CA ALA A 684 22.03 -26.71 -23.41
C ALA A 684 21.21 -26.95 -24.70
N VAL A 685 20.90 -28.22 -24.98
CA VAL A 685 20.03 -28.62 -26.11
C VAL A 685 18.57 -28.21 -25.90
N ALA A 686 18.07 -28.17 -24.67
CA ALA A 686 16.72 -27.73 -24.35
C ALA A 686 16.54 -26.19 -24.29
N THR A 687 17.64 -25.43 -24.27
CA THR A 687 17.64 -23.95 -24.29
C THR A 687 17.98 -23.33 -25.64
N ALA A 688 18.39 -24.14 -26.62
CA ALA A 688 18.63 -23.77 -28.00
C ALA A 688 17.39 -24.07 -28.88
#